data_AF-A0A9E4LEZ4-F1
#
_entry.id   AF-A0A9E4LEZ4-F1
#
_cell.length_a   1.000
_cell.length_b   1.000
_cell.length_c   1.000
_cell.angle_alpha   90.00
_cell.angle_beta   90.00
_cell.angle_gamma   90.00
#
_symmetry.space_group_name_H-M   'P 1'
#
loop_
_entity.id
_entity.type
_entity.pdbx_description
1 polymer ?
#
loop_
_entity_poly.entity_id
_entity_poly.type
_entity_poly.pdbx_seq_one_letter_code
_entity_poly.pdbx_strand_id
1 'polypeptide(L)'
;MTIAYGESPLFTFALIADSHMNPGDENSSPFETNAMANARSRYVIEEVNRLEPDFVIHMGDLVHPVPGHPTFGQVAEDFNRLYERVKPPLHITPGNHDCGDKKISWMPAVQVNDAFLKTYEELFGPHYGSFDHKGVHFVLINSPVMNSGLDLEAEQRAWLEKDLAETDCERIFLFTHYPPYVTDPEEETHYDNIDEPARSWLLGLIEKHEIEAVFAGHVHNFFYNRQGATEHYVLPSVSFVRQDYAEFARSRPEPSLDGGRNDGPKLGYFVVEVYEHGHIAHNIRSYGRMLAEGEELPEVPPTLPAVDSRDDAPASVGVQLRHPWSEVTTIPHNYALDEFMRKQVRNDYPLLALWEMGVKKLRTPVGDLIDPASLRRMRDLKSVGHEFTVFTYGVPGPKTVAALADCRDAYDALEFIVPEDEAEAAVATLRDIKAKADAPIYLSALHSLAQSAHEGGTFKHMISSGFPIEERGHVARFVASIGAGELIDGVVFRVDRSVSAWSGIREAQEFAAAQGNRAMVNVRFAADDMRGGQMDDLATACRAAEATAAALAADRLAVFLDTLVDQDRGYFMRNGLIDRLFNPRLAARMVRHIHGVLKAVGGEMTALDIAETAGGRVAMLHGAEDQLRLFLLLPEGDMDVGAVVGRHACYADSGAGNWVNLETGEITSCVWRKDGDRAALEPAVTCAVPSLLIAHR
;
A
#
# COMPACT_ATOMS: atom_id res chain seq x y z
N MET A 1 14.46 -2.15 -7.67
CA MET A 1 14.25 -1.64 -9.03
C MET A 1 13.49 -0.31 -8.93
N THR A 2 13.77 0.65 -9.81
CA THR A 2 13.07 1.93 -9.88
C THR A 2 12.61 2.14 -11.31
N ILE A 3 11.35 2.51 -11.52
CA ILE A 3 10.75 2.73 -12.84
C ILE A 3 10.78 4.21 -13.14
N ALA A 4 11.40 4.57 -14.25
CA ALA A 4 11.67 5.97 -14.57
C ALA A 4 10.37 6.77 -14.70
N TYR A 5 10.41 8.03 -14.29
CA TYR A 5 9.27 8.92 -14.38
C TYR A 5 8.76 9.06 -15.82
N GLY A 6 7.50 8.67 -16.08
CA GLY A 6 6.88 8.74 -17.40
C GLY A 6 7.23 7.57 -18.33
N GLU A 7 7.91 6.54 -17.84
CA GLU A 7 8.07 5.28 -18.56
C GLU A 7 6.71 4.59 -18.69
N SER A 8 6.30 4.28 -19.92
CA SER A 8 5.08 3.53 -20.17
C SER A 8 5.36 2.02 -20.07
N PRO A 9 4.44 1.23 -19.47
CA PRO A 9 4.58 -0.22 -19.50
C PRO A 9 4.55 -0.74 -20.94
N LEU A 10 5.30 -1.82 -21.19
CA LEU A 10 5.28 -2.56 -22.47
C LEU A 10 3.90 -3.17 -22.73
N PHE A 11 3.25 -3.62 -21.66
CA PHE A 11 1.90 -4.16 -21.64
C PHE A 11 1.37 -4.25 -20.22
N THR A 12 0.06 -4.47 -20.11
CA THR A 12 -0.59 -4.70 -18.82
C THR A 12 -1.42 -5.98 -18.88
N PHE A 13 -1.53 -6.69 -17.76
CA PHE A 13 -2.46 -7.82 -17.63
C PHE A 13 -3.21 -7.75 -16.31
N ALA A 14 -4.42 -8.30 -16.27
CA ALA A 14 -5.22 -8.36 -15.05
C ALA A 14 -5.21 -9.77 -14.44
N LEU A 15 -5.27 -9.84 -13.12
CA LEU A 15 -5.32 -11.09 -12.37
C LEU A 15 -6.54 -11.12 -11.47
N ILE A 16 -7.31 -12.19 -11.59
CA ILE A 16 -8.50 -12.47 -10.79
C ILE A 16 -8.27 -13.76 -10.01
N ALA A 17 -8.77 -13.85 -8.78
CA ALA A 17 -8.73 -15.07 -7.98
C ALA A 17 -10.00 -15.21 -7.13
N ASP A 18 -10.35 -16.47 -6.84
CA ASP A 18 -11.34 -16.82 -5.82
C ASP A 18 -12.70 -16.15 -6.05
N SER A 19 -13.29 -16.39 -7.21
CA SER A 19 -14.61 -15.88 -7.58
C SER A 19 -15.74 -16.63 -6.88
N HIS A 20 -15.56 -17.92 -6.56
CA HIS A 20 -16.54 -18.72 -5.79
C HIS A 20 -17.98 -18.52 -6.26
N MET A 21 -18.22 -18.48 -7.58
CA MET A 21 -19.56 -18.25 -8.13
C MET A 21 -20.52 -19.32 -7.62
N ASN A 22 -21.70 -18.92 -7.16
CA ASN A 22 -22.69 -19.78 -6.52
C ASN A 22 -23.91 -20.02 -7.44
N PRO A 23 -24.78 -21.03 -7.16
CA PRO A 23 -25.97 -21.34 -7.97
C PRO A 23 -27.11 -20.29 -7.93
N GLY A 24 -26.79 -18.99 -8.03
CA GLY A 24 -27.75 -17.89 -8.01
C GLY A 24 -28.18 -17.53 -6.59
N ASP A 25 -29.48 -17.29 -6.38
CA ASP A 25 -30.05 -16.89 -5.08
C ASP A 25 -30.05 -18.03 -4.03
N GLU A 26 -29.73 -19.26 -4.43
CA GLU A 26 -29.55 -20.38 -3.52
C GLU A 26 -28.10 -20.46 -3.03
N ASN A 27 -27.88 -20.09 -1.76
CA ASN A 27 -26.57 -20.14 -1.13
C ASN A 27 -26.33 -21.53 -0.51
N SER A 28 -25.36 -22.30 -1.02
CA SER A 28 -24.92 -23.56 -0.39
C SER A 28 -24.04 -23.33 0.85
N SER A 29 -23.60 -22.09 1.06
CA SER A 29 -22.86 -21.65 2.26
C SER A 29 -23.81 -21.03 3.29
N PRO A 30 -23.56 -21.19 4.60
CA PRO A 30 -24.33 -20.51 5.63
C PRO A 30 -24.04 -19.01 5.75
N PHE A 31 -23.02 -18.50 5.06
CA PHE A 31 -22.56 -17.11 5.17
C PHE A 31 -23.21 -16.21 4.11
N GLU A 32 -23.81 -15.10 4.53
CA GLU A 32 -24.56 -14.18 3.64
C GLU A 32 -23.66 -13.58 2.54
N THR A 33 -22.38 -13.34 2.85
CA THR A 33 -21.44 -12.78 1.85
C THR A 33 -21.24 -13.68 0.63
N ASN A 34 -21.47 -14.99 0.72
CA ASN A 34 -21.32 -15.91 -0.41
C ASN A 34 -22.39 -15.66 -1.48
N ALA A 35 -23.59 -15.22 -1.09
CA ALA A 35 -24.65 -14.85 -2.05
C ALA A 35 -24.26 -13.63 -2.92
N MET A 36 -23.28 -12.84 -2.49
CA MET A 36 -22.80 -11.66 -3.23
C MET A 36 -21.78 -12.00 -4.32
N ALA A 37 -21.23 -13.22 -4.34
CA ALA A 37 -20.13 -13.62 -5.21
C ALA A 37 -20.37 -13.30 -6.69
N ASN A 38 -21.51 -13.76 -7.23
CA ASN A 38 -21.82 -13.56 -8.65
C ASN A 38 -21.87 -12.06 -8.99
N ALA A 39 -22.47 -11.24 -8.11
CA ALA A 39 -22.62 -9.80 -8.32
C ALA A 39 -21.30 -9.04 -8.23
N ARG A 40 -20.38 -9.50 -7.39
CA ARG A 40 -19.01 -9.00 -7.33
C ARG A 40 -18.22 -9.37 -8.57
N SER A 41 -18.33 -10.62 -9.04
CA SER A 41 -17.70 -11.04 -10.30
C SER A 41 -18.18 -10.22 -11.49
N ARG A 42 -19.49 -9.93 -11.61
CA ARG A 42 -20.01 -9.02 -12.65
C ARG A 42 -19.38 -7.63 -12.58
N TYR A 43 -19.28 -7.05 -11.39
CA TYR A 43 -18.64 -5.74 -11.20
C TYR A 43 -17.18 -5.78 -11.65
N VAL A 44 -16.41 -6.78 -11.22
CA VAL A 44 -14.98 -6.92 -11.56
C VAL A 44 -14.77 -7.13 -13.07
N ILE A 45 -15.59 -7.96 -13.72
CA ILE A 45 -15.50 -8.17 -15.18
C ILE A 45 -15.66 -6.86 -15.95
N GLU A 46 -16.65 -6.05 -15.58
CA GLU A 46 -16.90 -4.77 -16.27
C GLU A 46 -15.80 -3.73 -15.98
N GLU A 47 -15.22 -3.73 -14.78
CA GLU A 47 -14.05 -2.90 -14.46
C GLU A 47 -12.82 -3.33 -15.29
N VAL A 48 -12.51 -4.64 -15.33
CA VAL A 48 -11.39 -5.18 -16.12
C VAL A 48 -11.57 -4.88 -17.61
N ASN A 49 -12.79 -5.02 -18.13
CA ASN A 49 -13.11 -4.66 -19.51
C ASN A 49 -12.88 -3.18 -19.83
N ARG A 50 -13.03 -2.29 -18.84
CA ARG A 50 -12.77 -0.85 -19.00
C ARG A 50 -11.28 -0.52 -18.97
N LEU A 51 -10.49 -1.30 -18.23
CA LEU A 51 -9.04 -1.13 -18.14
C LEU A 51 -8.30 -1.59 -19.40
N GLU A 52 -8.96 -2.36 -20.26
CA GLU A 52 -8.42 -2.86 -21.54
C GLU A 52 -7.02 -3.51 -21.43
N PRO A 53 -6.76 -4.43 -20.48
CA PRO A 53 -5.48 -5.11 -20.40
C PRO A 53 -5.24 -6.02 -21.62
N ASP A 54 -3.99 -6.36 -21.90
CA ASP A 54 -3.62 -7.24 -23.03
C ASP A 54 -4.20 -8.67 -22.86
N PHE A 55 -4.35 -9.15 -21.62
CA PHE A 55 -5.02 -10.41 -21.25
C PHE A 55 -5.37 -10.47 -19.76
N VAL A 56 -6.14 -11.48 -19.37
CA VAL A 56 -6.57 -11.76 -17.99
C VAL A 56 -6.17 -13.19 -17.60
N ILE A 57 -5.70 -13.38 -16.37
CA ILE A 57 -5.48 -14.71 -15.78
C ILE A 57 -6.38 -14.88 -14.54
N HIS A 58 -7.18 -15.95 -14.51
CA HIS A 58 -7.95 -16.35 -13.33
C HIS A 58 -7.28 -17.52 -12.61
N MET A 59 -6.88 -17.31 -11.36
CA MET A 59 -6.07 -18.24 -10.57
C MET A 59 -6.89 -19.25 -9.76
N GLY A 60 -7.97 -19.79 -10.33
CA GLY A 60 -8.78 -20.82 -9.69
C GLY A 60 -9.80 -20.35 -8.66
N ASP A 61 -10.51 -21.32 -8.11
CA ASP A 61 -11.72 -21.16 -7.30
C ASP A 61 -12.77 -20.34 -8.05
N LEU A 62 -13.10 -20.83 -9.24
CA LEU A 62 -14.02 -20.22 -10.18
C LEU A 62 -15.45 -20.27 -9.64
N VAL A 63 -15.81 -21.45 -9.13
CA VAL A 63 -17.16 -21.81 -8.71
C VAL A 63 -17.19 -22.32 -7.28
N HIS A 64 -18.37 -22.26 -6.69
CA HIS A 64 -18.73 -22.95 -5.46
C HIS A 64 -20.17 -23.45 -5.69
N PRO A 65 -20.44 -24.76 -5.56
CA PRO A 65 -19.81 -25.77 -4.71
C PRO A 65 -18.60 -26.48 -5.34
N VAL A 66 -18.02 -27.45 -4.63
CA VAL A 66 -16.94 -28.35 -5.10
C VAL A 66 -17.45 -29.45 -6.06
N PRO A 67 -16.58 -30.11 -6.84
CA PRO A 67 -16.99 -31.20 -7.72
C PRO A 67 -17.63 -32.36 -6.95
N GLY A 68 -18.63 -32.99 -7.56
CA GLY A 68 -19.45 -34.03 -6.92
C GLY A 68 -20.71 -33.50 -6.23
N HIS A 69 -20.84 -32.19 -6.01
CA HIS A 69 -22.12 -31.60 -5.64
C HIS A 69 -23.10 -31.57 -6.85
N PRO A 70 -24.41 -31.84 -6.67
CA PRO A 70 -25.36 -31.92 -7.78
C PRO A 70 -25.46 -30.67 -8.66
N THR A 71 -25.17 -29.48 -8.11
CA THR A 71 -25.25 -28.20 -8.84
C THR A 71 -23.92 -27.79 -9.49
N PHE A 72 -22.82 -28.51 -9.29
CA PHE A 72 -21.49 -28.12 -9.77
C PHE A 72 -21.47 -27.79 -11.28
N GLY A 73 -21.99 -28.71 -12.11
CA GLY A 73 -22.01 -28.53 -13.57
C GLY A 73 -22.81 -27.30 -14.02
N GLN A 74 -23.96 -27.05 -13.39
CA GLN A 74 -24.79 -25.86 -13.70
C GLN A 74 -24.03 -24.56 -13.38
N VAL A 75 -23.38 -24.51 -12.22
CA VAL A 75 -22.62 -23.32 -11.80
C VAL A 75 -21.39 -23.11 -12.69
N ALA A 76 -20.72 -24.19 -13.11
CA ALA A 76 -19.64 -24.12 -14.09
C ALA A 76 -20.10 -23.55 -15.44
N GLU A 77 -21.26 -23.97 -15.94
CA GLU A 77 -21.84 -23.40 -17.16
C GLU A 77 -22.21 -21.91 -16.99
N ASP A 78 -22.73 -21.52 -15.82
CA ASP A 78 -23.06 -20.13 -15.53
C ASP A 78 -21.80 -19.25 -15.35
N PHE A 79 -20.73 -19.81 -14.77
CA PHE A 79 -19.40 -19.19 -14.76
C PHE A 79 -18.92 -18.92 -16.19
N ASN A 80 -18.92 -19.94 -17.05
CA ASN A 80 -18.48 -19.79 -18.44
C ASN A 80 -19.29 -18.71 -19.16
N ARG A 81 -20.62 -18.73 -19.03
CA ARG A 81 -21.50 -17.71 -19.64
C ARG A 81 -21.21 -16.30 -19.13
N LEU A 82 -20.90 -16.15 -17.84
CA LEU A 82 -20.57 -14.85 -17.27
C LEU A 82 -19.18 -14.38 -17.75
N TYR A 83 -18.18 -15.25 -17.72
CA TYR A 83 -16.80 -14.93 -18.06
C TYR A 83 -16.54 -14.83 -19.57
N GLU A 84 -17.44 -15.32 -20.44
CA GLU A 84 -17.48 -14.98 -21.87
C GLU A 84 -17.60 -13.46 -22.13
N ARG A 85 -18.04 -12.68 -21.12
CA ARG A 85 -18.09 -11.21 -21.21
C ARG A 85 -16.74 -10.53 -21.02
N VAL A 86 -15.72 -11.24 -20.53
CA VAL A 86 -14.35 -10.71 -20.46
C VAL A 86 -13.86 -10.49 -21.89
N LYS A 87 -13.59 -9.24 -22.25
CA LYS A 87 -13.21 -8.85 -23.62
C LYS A 87 -11.77 -9.22 -23.97
N PRO A 88 -10.76 -9.05 -23.08
CA PRO A 88 -9.42 -9.53 -23.34
C PRO A 88 -9.34 -11.06 -23.31
N PRO A 89 -8.28 -11.67 -23.89
CA PRO A 89 -8.01 -13.10 -23.75
C PRO A 89 -7.99 -13.54 -22.27
N LEU A 90 -8.70 -14.62 -21.94
CA LEU A 90 -8.80 -15.16 -20.58
C LEU A 90 -8.07 -16.50 -20.49
N HIS A 91 -7.13 -16.59 -19.56
CA HIS A 91 -6.44 -17.82 -19.18
C HIS A 91 -6.88 -18.23 -17.77
N ILE A 92 -7.04 -19.54 -17.54
CA ILE A 92 -7.60 -20.05 -16.30
C ILE A 92 -6.72 -21.20 -15.82
N THR A 93 -6.53 -21.29 -14.50
CA THR A 93 -5.95 -22.46 -13.81
C THR A 93 -6.94 -22.97 -12.76
N PRO A 94 -6.99 -24.27 -12.43
CA PRO A 94 -7.89 -24.80 -11.42
C PRO A 94 -7.49 -24.41 -9.99
N GLY A 95 -8.50 -24.13 -9.17
CA GLY A 95 -8.41 -24.14 -7.71
C GLY A 95 -9.00 -25.40 -7.09
N ASN A 96 -8.99 -25.46 -5.76
CA ASN A 96 -9.49 -26.63 -5.05
C ASN A 96 -11.01 -26.77 -5.14
N HIS A 97 -11.73 -25.66 -5.30
CA HIS A 97 -13.17 -25.70 -5.54
C HIS A 97 -13.54 -26.17 -6.96
N ASP A 98 -12.58 -26.23 -7.88
CA ASP A 98 -12.86 -26.59 -9.28
C ASP A 98 -12.50 -28.05 -9.60
N CYS A 99 -11.52 -28.62 -8.90
CA CYS A 99 -11.07 -30.00 -9.15
C CYS A 99 -10.84 -30.86 -7.89
N GLY A 100 -11.12 -30.32 -6.69
CA GLY A 100 -10.93 -30.97 -5.40
C GLY A 100 -9.67 -30.47 -4.67
N ASP A 101 -9.64 -30.64 -3.35
CA ASP A 101 -8.53 -30.20 -2.49
C ASP A 101 -7.24 -30.98 -2.72
N LYS A 102 -6.12 -30.30 -2.44
CA LYS A 102 -4.82 -30.97 -2.31
C LYS A 102 -4.91 -32.09 -1.26
N LYS A 103 -4.00 -33.06 -1.36
CA LYS A 103 -3.98 -34.19 -0.44
C LYS A 103 -3.57 -33.76 0.98
N ILE A 104 -4.53 -33.65 1.88
CA ILE A 104 -4.31 -33.40 3.31
C ILE A 104 -4.87 -34.56 4.13
N SER A 105 -4.03 -35.25 4.90
CA SER A 105 -4.43 -36.48 5.60
C SER A 105 -5.39 -36.26 6.77
N TRP A 106 -5.38 -35.06 7.36
CA TRP A 106 -6.16 -34.74 8.56
C TRP A 106 -7.45 -33.96 8.26
N MET A 107 -7.62 -33.47 7.02
CA MET A 107 -8.76 -32.62 6.66
C MET A 107 -9.87 -33.45 6.01
N PRO A 108 -11.14 -33.31 6.45
CA PRO A 108 -12.27 -34.01 5.86
C PRO A 108 -12.80 -33.29 4.59
N ALA A 109 -11.90 -32.86 3.70
CA ALA A 109 -12.28 -32.24 2.43
C ALA A 109 -12.24 -33.25 1.29
N VAL A 110 -12.99 -32.99 0.22
CA VAL A 110 -13.01 -33.87 -0.95
C VAL A 110 -11.76 -33.61 -1.78
N GLN A 111 -10.87 -34.58 -1.80
CA GLN A 111 -9.57 -34.46 -2.47
C GLN A 111 -9.69 -34.62 -3.98
N VAL A 112 -8.75 -34.00 -4.69
CA VAL A 112 -8.56 -34.15 -6.14
C VAL A 112 -8.46 -35.63 -6.53
N ASN A 113 -9.09 -35.99 -7.65
CA ASN A 113 -9.10 -37.34 -8.20
C ASN A 113 -9.37 -37.31 -9.72
N ASP A 114 -9.14 -38.44 -10.41
CA ASP A 114 -9.27 -38.53 -11.87
C ASP A 114 -10.64 -38.11 -12.41
N ALA A 115 -11.72 -38.41 -11.69
CA ALA A 115 -13.07 -38.04 -12.14
C ALA A 115 -13.27 -36.53 -12.10
N PHE A 116 -12.78 -35.87 -11.06
CA PHE A 116 -12.88 -34.41 -10.91
C PHE A 116 -11.95 -33.68 -11.88
N LEU A 117 -10.74 -34.19 -12.09
CA LEU A 117 -9.83 -33.66 -13.10
C LEU A 117 -10.46 -33.71 -14.49
N LYS A 118 -11.06 -34.86 -14.85
CA LYS A 118 -11.79 -35.00 -16.11
C LYS A 118 -12.98 -34.04 -16.21
N THR A 119 -13.77 -33.88 -15.14
CA THR A 119 -14.88 -32.93 -15.12
C THR A 119 -14.40 -31.49 -15.31
N TYR A 120 -13.29 -31.11 -14.67
CA TYR A 120 -12.67 -29.79 -14.89
C TYR A 120 -12.25 -29.61 -16.35
N GLU A 121 -11.55 -30.60 -16.93
CA GLU A 121 -11.08 -30.53 -18.31
C GLU A 121 -12.22 -30.36 -19.32
N GLU A 122 -13.33 -31.06 -19.11
CA GLU A 122 -14.53 -30.98 -19.94
C GLU A 122 -15.26 -29.63 -19.84
N LEU A 123 -15.21 -28.96 -18.68
CA LEU A 123 -15.98 -27.74 -18.41
C LEU A 123 -15.18 -26.45 -18.59
N PHE A 124 -13.89 -26.45 -18.23
CA PHE A 124 -13.06 -25.24 -18.15
C PHE A 124 -11.81 -25.30 -19.04
N GLY A 125 -11.40 -26.50 -19.49
CA GLY A 125 -10.26 -26.69 -20.37
C GLY A 125 -8.99 -27.18 -19.67
N PRO A 126 -7.79 -26.89 -20.21
CA PRO A 126 -6.55 -27.53 -19.77
C PRO A 126 -6.20 -27.23 -18.31
N HIS A 127 -5.53 -28.17 -17.64
CA HIS A 127 -5.12 -28.03 -16.24
C HIS A 127 -3.93 -27.10 -16.02
N TYR A 128 -3.01 -27.06 -16.98
CA TYR A 128 -1.78 -26.28 -16.93
C TYR A 128 -1.37 -25.92 -18.35
N GLY A 129 -0.50 -24.93 -18.48
CA GLY A 129 0.00 -24.51 -19.79
C GLY A 129 0.86 -23.25 -19.70
N SER A 130 1.46 -22.90 -20.83
CA SER A 130 2.28 -21.71 -20.94
C SER A 130 2.00 -20.96 -22.25
N PHE A 131 2.33 -19.67 -22.27
CA PHE A 131 2.30 -18.84 -23.47
C PHE A 131 3.30 -17.70 -23.37
N ASP A 132 3.76 -17.22 -24.52
CA ASP A 132 4.65 -16.07 -24.60
C ASP A 132 3.86 -14.81 -24.96
N HIS A 133 4.17 -13.70 -24.28
CA HIS A 133 3.66 -12.39 -24.64
C HIS A 133 4.77 -11.35 -24.53
N LYS A 134 5.07 -10.69 -25.66
CA LYS A 134 6.08 -9.61 -25.76
C LYS A 134 7.44 -9.97 -25.11
N GLY A 135 7.90 -11.22 -25.29
CA GLY A 135 9.19 -11.70 -24.79
C GLY A 135 9.21 -12.11 -23.31
N VAL A 136 8.03 -12.20 -22.68
CA VAL A 136 7.85 -12.74 -21.33
C VAL A 136 7.08 -14.06 -21.43
N HIS A 137 7.52 -15.06 -20.68
CA HIS A 137 6.90 -16.38 -20.64
C HIS A 137 5.98 -16.51 -19.42
N PHE A 138 4.71 -16.87 -19.66
CA PHE A 138 3.68 -17.00 -18.65
C PHE A 138 3.35 -18.47 -18.45
N VAL A 139 3.42 -18.95 -17.20
CA VAL A 139 3.29 -20.37 -16.84
C VAL A 139 2.18 -20.55 -15.81
N LEU A 140 1.17 -21.36 -16.13
CA LEU A 140 0.05 -21.67 -15.25
C LEU A 140 0.12 -23.13 -14.83
N ILE A 141 0.04 -23.41 -13.52
CA ILE A 141 0.10 -24.78 -12.97
C ILE A 141 -1.16 -25.14 -12.18
N ASN A 142 -1.56 -26.41 -12.24
CA ASN A 142 -2.57 -27.00 -11.35
C ASN A 142 -1.89 -27.37 -10.04
N SER A 143 -2.00 -26.52 -9.02
CA SER A 143 -1.46 -26.81 -7.69
C SER A 143 -2.25 -27.83 -6.86
N PRO A 144 -3.59 -27.96 -6.96
CA PRO A 144 -4.31 -29.05 -6.29
C PRO A 144 -3.75 -30.46 -6.54
N VAL A 145 -3.21 -30.74 -7.74
CA VAL A 145 -2.69 -32.08 -8.08
C VAL A 145 -1.33 -32.42 -7.44
N MET A 146 -0.64 -31.45 -6.86
CA MET A 146 0.70 -31.65 -6.30
C MET A 146 0.65 -32.55 -5.04
N ASN A 147 1.54 -33.55 -4.96
CA ASN A 147 1.56 -34.64 -3.98
C ASN A 147 0.35 -35.60 -4.00
N SER A 148 -0.51 -35.55 -5.02
CA SER A 148 -1.70 -36.40 -5.11
C SER A 148 -1.36 -37.87 -5.36
N GLY A 149 -0.29 -38.14 -6.11
CA GLY A 149 0.09 -39.44 -6.66
C GLY A 149 -0.69 -39.83 -7.92
N LEU A 150 -1.44 -38.90 -8.52
CA LEU A 150 -2.16 -39.11 -9.78
C LEU A 150 -1.21 -38.98 -10.99
N ASP A 151 -1.57 -39.60 -12.12
CA ASP A 151 -0.73 -39.56 -13.33
C ASP A 151 -0.48 -38.12 -13.82
N LEU A 152 -1.50 -37.25 -13.71
CA LEU A 152 -1.42 -35.84 -14.07
C LEU A 152 -0.34 -35.07 -13.28
N GLU A 153 -0.05 -35.46 -12.03
CA GLU A 153 1.03 -34.84 -11.25
C GLU A 153 2.39 -35.06 -11.91
N ALA A 154 2.67 -36.31 -12.31
CA ALA A 154 3.92 -36.67 -12.96
C ALA A 154 4.04 -36.03 -14.35
N GLU A 155 2.93 -35.97 -15.10
CA GLU A 155 2.86 -35.31 -16.40
C GLU A 155 3.14 -33.80 -16.28
N GLN A 156 2.44 -33.10 -15.38
CA GLN A 156 2.65 -31.66 -15.14
C GLN A 156 4.09 -31.38 -14.71
N ARG A 157 4.65 -32.19 -13.81
CA ARG A 157 6.03 -32.02 -13.35
C ARG A 157 7.03 -32.14 -14.50
N ALA A 158 6.92 -33.18 -15.31
CA ALA A 158 7.80 -33.38 -16.45
C ALA A 158 7.63 -32.29 -17.51
N TRP A 159 6.39 -31.83 -17.72
CA TRP A 159 6.10 -30.71 -18.61
C TRP A 159 6.74 -29.41 -18.10
N LEU A 160 6.55 -29.04 -16.83
CA LEU A 160 7.05 -27.79 -16.27
C LEU A 160 8.59 -27.72 -16.31
N GLU A 161 9.27 -28.82 -15.93
CA GLU A 161 10.73 -28.89 -15.99
C GLU A 161 11.26 -28.72 -17.42
N LYS A 162 10.51 -29.21 -18.42
CA LYS A 162 10.85 -29.09 -19.84
C LYS A 162 10.56 -27.69 -20.37
N ASP A 163 9.38 -27.15 -20.08
CA ASP A 163 8.91 -25.82 -20.51
C ASP A 163 9.87 -24.72 -20.06
N LEU A 164 10.23 -24.71 -18.77
CA LEU A 164 11.20 -23.77 -18.20
C LEU A 164 12.63 -23.94 -18.73
N ALA A 165 12.98 -25.13 -19.25
CA ALA A 165 14.30 -25.40 -19.81
C ALA A 165 14.41 -25.09 -21.30
N GLU A 166 13.29 -25.10 -22.02
CA GLU A 166 13.22 -24.89 -23.47
C GLU A 166 12.79 -23.47 -23.86
N THR A 167 12.23 -22.68 -22.93
CA THR A 167 11.87 -21.28 -23.21
C THR A 167 13.11 -20.42 -23.50
N ASP A 168 13.02 -19.61 -24.55
CA ASP A 168 14.03 -18.62 -24.93
C ASP A 168 13.76 -17.24 -24.28
N CYS A 169 12.66 -17.10 -23.52
CA CYS A 169 12.33 -15.86 -22.83
C CYS A 169 13.18 -15.68 -21.57
N GLU A 170 13.76 -14.49 -21.40
CA GLU A 170 14.60 -14.17 -20.23
C GLU A 170 13.78 -13.91 -18.96
N ARG A 171 12.46 -13.69 -19.09
CA ARG A 171 11.58 -13.30 -17.99
C ARG A 171 10.40 -14.24 -17.90
N ILE A 172 10.13 -14.75 -16.71
CA ILE A 172 9.13 -15.79 -16.46
C ILE A 172 8.20 -15.37 -15.33
N PHE A 173 6.90 -15.53 -15.54
CA PHE A 173 5.84 -15.29 -14.57
C PHE A 173 5.09 -16.61 -14.32
N LEU A 174 4.95 -17.00 -13.06
CA LEU A 174 4.32 -18.26 -12.68
C LEU A 174 3.02 -18.01 -11.89
N PHE A 175 1.96 -18.71 -12.27
CA PHE A 175 0.63 -18.59 -11.69
C PHE A 175 0.19 -19.94 -11.12
N THR A 176 -0.22 -19.91 -9.86
CA THR A 176 -0.66 -21.07 -9.10
C THR A 176 -1.93 -20.72 -8.33
N HIS A 177 -2.68 -21.70 -7.85
CA HIS A 177 -3.81 -21.45 -6.97
C HIS A 177 -3.34 -21.43 -5.50
N TYR A 178 -2.80 -22.54 -5.00
CA TYR A 178 -2.13 -22.57 -3.70
C TYR A 178 -0.77 -21.85 -3.79
N PRO A 179 -0.47 -20.91 -2.89
CA PRO A 179 0.87 -20.35 -2.80
C PRO A 179 1.87 -21.42 -2.33
N PRO A 180 3.14 -21.36 -2.78
CA PRO A 180 4.19 -22.24 -2.26
C PRO A 180 4.32 -22.11 -0.73
N TYR A 181 4.23 -20.89 -0.21
CA TYR A 181 4.23 -20.54 1.21
C TYR A 181 3.53 -19.18 1.42
N VAL A 182 3.09 -18.91 2.65
CA VAL A 182 2.42 -17.64 3.01
C VAL A 182 3.35 -16.70 3.78
N THR A 183 4.21 -17.22 4.65
CA THR A 183 5.07 -16.42 5.55
C THR A 183 6.54 -16.74 5.40
N ASP A 184 6.91 -18.02 5.38
CA ASP A 184 8.29 -18.48 5.33
C ASP A 184 8.40 -19.71 4.39
N PRO A 185 9.39 -19.80 3.51
CA PRO A 185 9.57 -20.96 2.63
C PRO A 185 9.61 -22.30 3.38
N GLU A 186 10.14 -22.30 4.62
CA GLU A 186 10.30 -23.46 5.49
C GLU A 186 9.15 -23.62 6.50
N GLU A 187 8.01 -22.93 6.29
CA GLU A 187 6.86 -23.01 7.20
C GLU A 187 6.25 -24.42 7.25
N GLU A 188 5.52 -24.75 8.32
CA GLU A 188 4.82 -26.03 8.40
C GLU A 188 3.72 -26.15 7.33
N THR A 189 3.48 -27.39 6.86
CA THR A 189 2.31 -27.73 6.04
C THR A 189 1.02 -27.34 6.76
N HIS A 190 0.18 -26.56 6.10
CA HIS A 190 -1.18 -26.23 6.54
C HIS A 190 -2.12 -26.13 5.34
N TYR A 191 -3.39 -25.78 5.56
CA TYR A 191 -4.36 -25.71 4.48
C TYR A 191 -3.96 -24.72 3.35
N ASP A 192 -3.28 -23.62 3.70
CA ASP A 192 -3.08 -22.50 2.77
C ASP A 192 -1.84 -22.58 1.87
N ASN A 193 -0.95 -23.56 2.03
CA ASN A 193 0.31 -23.63 1.29
C ASN A 193 0.47 -24.95 0.53
N ILE A 194 1.42 -25.03 -0.40
CA ILE A 194 1.78 -26.31 -1.05
C ILE A 194 2.55 -27.17 -0.03
N ASP A 195 2.33 -28.48 -0.01
CA ASP A 195 3.00 -29.39 0.93
C ASP A 195 4.33 -29.93 0.41
N GLU A 196 5.19 -30.35 1.34
CA GLU A 196 6.38 -31.12 0.99
C GLU A 196 6.01 -32.54 0.50
N PRO A 197 6.77 -33.12 -0.47
CA PRO A 197 8.00 -32.61 -1.08
C PRO A 197 7.82 -31.64 -2.27
N ALA A 198 6.58 -31.42 -2.73
CA ALA A 198 6.34 -30.63 -3.94
C ALA A 198 6.68 -29.14 -3.75
N ARG A 199 6.56 -28.60 -2.54
CA ARG A 199 6.99 -27.22 -2.23
C ARG A 199 8.48 -27.02 -2.50
N SER A 200 9.35 -27.77 -1.83
CA SER A 200 10.81 -27.63 -2.03
C SER A 200 11.23 -27.85 -3.48
N TRP A 201 10.57 -28.78 -4.19
CA TRP A 201 10.80 -28.96 -5.62
C TRP A 201 10.46 -27.72 -6.44
N LEU A 202 9.27 -27.12 -6.23
CA LEU A 202 8.83 -25.94 -6.96
C LEU A 202 9.68 -24.71 -6.64
N LEU A 203 10.00 -24.49 -5.36
CA LEU A 203 10.89 -23.40 -4.94
C LEU A 203 12.28 -23.53 -5.54
N GLY A 204 12.79 -24.76 -5.71
CA GLY A 204 14.06 -25.01 -6.39
C GLY A 204 14.01 -24.69 -7.89
N LEU A 205 12.88 -24.92 -8.57
CA LEU A 205 12.69 -24.50 -9.96
C LEU A 205 12.58 -22.97 -10.10
N ILE A 206 11.82 -22.33 -9.20
CA ILE A 206 11.68 -20.88 -9.12
C ILE A 206 13.06 -20.21 -9.02
N GLU A 207 13.89 -20.68 -8.09
CA GLU A 207 15.24 -20.14 -7.89
C GLU A 207 16.16 -20.45 -9.09
N LYS A 208 16.14 -21.69 -9.60
CA LYS A 208 17.02 -22.12 -10.70
C LYS A 208 16.78 -21.33 -11.99
N HIS A 209 15.53 -21.00 -12.28
CA HIS A 209 15.12 -20.30 -13.50
C HIS A 209 14.92 -18.79 -13.28
N GLU A 210 15.29 -18.27 -12.09
CA GLU A 210 15.17 -16.86 -11.72
C GLU A 210 13.78 -16.28 -12.06
N ILE A 211 12.72 -17.03 -11.76
CA ILE A 211 11.33 -16.61 -12.05
C ILE A 211 11.10 -15.24 -11.42
N GLU A 212 10.60 -14.29 -12.21
CA GLU A 212 10.50 -12.90 -11.78
C GLU A 212 9.41 -12.72 -10.72
N ALA A 213 8.24 -13.31 -10.98
CA ALA A 213 7.09 -13.22 -10.09
C ALA A 213 6.28 -14.52 -10.04
N VAL A 214 5.79 -14.82 -8.84
CA VAL A 214 4.83 -15.89 -8.57
C VAL A 214 3.55 -15.28 -8.03
N PHE A 215 2.42 -15.54 -8.67
CA PHE A 215 1.10 -15.10 -8.23
C PHE A 215 0.25 -16.30 -7.79
N ALA A 216 -0.47 -16.13 -6.67
CA ALA A 216 -1.32 -17.15 -6.07
C ALA A 216 -2.68 -16.60 -5.59
N GLY A 217 -3.69 -17.47 -5.49
CA GLY A 217 -5.01 -17.20 -4.92
C GLY A 217 -5.20 -17.90 -3.56
N HIS A 218 -6.35 -18.56 -3.36
CA HIS A 218 -6.68 -19.51 -2.28
C HIS A 218 -6.83 -18.93 -0.86
N VAL A 219 -5.96 -17.99 -0.48
CA VAL A 219 -5.91 -17.49 0.90
C VAL A 219 -6.92 -16.37 1.16
N HIS A 220 -7.42 -15.75 0.09
CA HIS A 220 -8.38 -14.63 0.11
C HIS A 220 -7.87 -13.40 0.88
N ASN A 221 -6.55 -13.27 1.03
CA ASN A 221 -5.90 -12.17 1.73
C ASN A 221 -4.60 -11.82 1.01
N PHE A 222 -4.24 -10.55 1.06
CA PHE A 222 -3.01 -10.09 0.44
C PHE A 222 -1.77 -10.50 1.25
N PHE A 223 -0.80 -11.12 0.58
CA PHE A 223 0.55 -11.35 1.10
C PHE A 223 1.61 -11.02 0.06
N TYR A 224 2.75 -10.57 0.55
CA TYR A 224 3.92 -10.30 -0.29
C TYR A 224 5.21 -10.80 0.36
N ASN A 225 5.92 -11.68 -0.35
CA ASN A 225 7.20 -12.23 0.07
C ASN A 225 8.25 -12.12 -1.04
N ARG A 226 9.52 -12.33 -0.68
CA ARG A 226 10.63 -12.46 -1.61
C ARG A 226 11.43 -13.73 -1.35
N GLN A 227 11.85 -14.37 -2.43
CA GLN A 227 12.84 -15.44 -2.42
C GLN A 227 13.94 -15.07 -3.41
N GLY A 228 15.07 -14.56 -2.92
CA GLY A 228 16.12 -14.02 -3.79
C GLY A 228 15.60 -12.88 -4.68
N ALA A 229 15.66 -13.08 -5.99
CA ALA A 229 15.14 -12.13 -6.98
C ALA A 229 13.61 -12.20 -7.15
N THR A 230 12.99 -13.35 -6.86
CA THR A 230 11.58 -13.62 -7.11
C THR A 230 10.67 -12.90 -6.12
N GLU A 231 9.63 -12.28 -6.65
CA GLU A 231 8.55 -11.66 -5.88
C GLU A 231 7.32 -12.61 -5.82
N HIS A 232 6.81 -12.88 -4.62
CA HIS A 232 5.65 -13.74 -4.40
C HIS A 232 4.46 -12.91 -3.94
N TYR A 233 3.36 -13.03 -4.67
CA TYR A 233 2.11 -12.33 -4.41
C TYR A 233 1.00 -13.33 -4.15
N VAL A 234 0.27 -13.14 -3.05
CA VAL A 234 -1.03 -13.79 -2.83
C VAL A 234 -2.11 -12.73 -2.98
N LEU A 235 -3.06 -12.99 -3.86
CA LEU A 235 -4.12 -12.05 -4.19
C LEU A 235 -5.26 -12.07 -3.17
N PRO A 236 -5.98 -10.95 -3.02
CA PRO A 236 -7.28 -10.97 -2.39
C PRO A 236 -8.30 -11.74 -3.25
N SER A 237 -9.41 -12.13 -2.63
CA SER A 237 -10.55 -12.70 -3.33
C SER A 237 -11.44 -11.59 -3.91
N VAL A 238 -12.10 -11.89 -5.03
CA VAL A 238 -13.21 -11.07 -5.55
C VAL A 238 -14.43 -11.13 -4.63
N SER A 239 -14.65 -12.26 -3.97
CA SER A 239 -15.94 -12.62 -3.41
C SER A 239 -16.06 -12.47 -1.89
N PHE A 240 -15.07 -12.89 -1.11
CA PHE A 240 -15.11 -12.72 0.36
C PHE A 240 -13.73 -12.94 0.98
N VAL A 241 -13.50 -12.38 2.16
CA VAL A 241 -12.28 -12.59 2.95
C VAL A 241 -12.42 -13.86 3.80
N ARG A 242 -11.32 -14.57 4.03
CA ARG A 242 -11.30 -15.65 5.01
C ARG A 242 -11.30 -15.11 6.45
N GLN A 243 -12.30 -15.51 7.25
CA GLN A 243 -12.53 -14.92 8.57
C GLN A 243 -11.39 -15.12 9.57
N ASP A 244 -10.60 -16.18 9.45
CA ASP A 244 -9.52 -16.48 10.41
C ASP A 244 -8.47 -15.36 10.42
N TYR A 245 -8.32 -14.68 9.29
CA TYR A 245 -7.40 -13.55 9.12
C TYR A 245 -7.91 -12.24 9.71
N ALA A 246 -9.16 -12.20 10.19
CA ALA A 246 -9.64 -11.09 11.02
C ALA A 246 -8.81 -10.93 12.32
N GLU A 247 -8.10 -11.99 12.75
CA GLU A 247 -7.15 -11.96 13.88
C GLU A 247 -5.95 -11.03 13.65
N PHE A 248 -5.68 -10.60 12.41
CA PHE A 248 -4.73 -9.52 12.16
C PHE A 248 -5.14 -8.23 12.89
N ALA A 249 -6.45 -7.96 12.96
CA ALA A 249 -6.97 -6.78 13.61
C ALA A 249 -6.98 -6.94 15.13
N ARG A 250 -6.59 -5.87 15.84
CA ARG A 250 -6.73 -5.78 17.31
C ARG A 250 -8.05 -5.15 17.75
N SER A 251 -9.04 -5.19 16.86
CA SER A 251 -10.39 -4.70 17.02
C SER A 251 -11.35 -5.72 16.43
N ARG A 252 -12.44 -5.99 17.14
CA ARG A 252 -13.47 -6.90 16.64
C ARG A 252 -14.09 -6.30 15.36
N PRO A 253 -14.23 -7.07 14.27
CA PRO A 253 -15.01 -6.63 13.11
C PRO A 253 -16.44 -6.29 13.52
N GLU A 254 -17.02 -5.27 12.89
CA GLU A 254 -18.44 -4.95 13.08
C GLU A 254 -19.32 -6.15 12.69
N PRO A 255 -20.47 -6.37 13.36
CA PRO A 255 -21.35 -7.50 13.05
C PRO A 255 -21.78 -7.57 11.57
N SER A 256 -21.92 -6.42 10.91
CA SER A 256 -22.27 -6.32 9.48
C SER A 256 -21.19 -6.87 8.54
N LEU A 257 -19.98 -7.12 9.03
CA LEU A 257 -18.87 -7.68 8.25
C LEU A 257 -18.87 -9.22 8.25
N ASP A 258 -19.91 -9.87 8.77
CA ASP A 258 -20.07 -11.35 8.79
C ASP A 258 -18.82 -12.05 9.37
N GLY A 259 -18.40 -11.63 10.57
CA GLY A 259 -17.20 -12.14 11.23
C GLY A 259 -15.88 -11.75 10.54
N GLY A 260 -15.90 -10.75 9.65
CA GLY A 260 -14.75 -10.30 8.87
C GLY A 260 -14.74 -10.82 7.43
N ARG A 261 -15.68 -11.71 7.04
CA ARG A 261 -15.75 -12.24 5.67
C ARG A 261 -16.17 -11.20 4.63
N ASN A 262 -16.93 -10.19 5.06
CA ASN A 262 -17.46 -9.15 4.20
C ASN A 262 -16.70 -7.82 4.33
N ASP A 263 -15.39 -7.87 4.57
CA ASP A 263 -14.52 -6.68 4.61
C ASP A 263 -14.23 -6.18 3.19
N GLY A 264 -15.17 -5.40 2.65
CA GLY A 264 -15.14 -4.88 1.28
C GLY A 264 -13.82 -4.25 0.84
N PRO A 265 -13.19 -3.36 1.63
CA PRO A 265 -11.87 -2.81 1.31
C PRO A 265 -10.78 -3.86 1.03
N LYS A 266 -10.89 -5.09 1.54
CA LYS A 266 -9.93 -6.18 1.31
C LYS A 266 -10.23 -7.02 0.08
N LEU A 267 -11.35 -6.78 -0.60
CA LEU A 267 -11.74 -7.46 -1.84
C LEU A 267 -11.23 -6.70 -3.05
N GLY A 268 -10.82 -7.43 -4.09
CA GLY A 268 -10.21 -6.81 -5.26
C GLY A 268 -9.65 -7.81 -6.26
N TYR A 269 -8.85 -7.26 -7.16
CA TYR A 269 -8.12 -7.96 -8.22
C TYR A 269 -6.83 -7.19 -8.50
N PHE A 270 -5.87 -7.78 -9.21
CA PHE A 270 -4.62 -7.08 -9.55
C PHE A 270 -4.60 -6.63 -11.00
N VAL A 271 -3.93 -5.51 -11.25
CA VAL A 271 -3.46 -5.09 -12.57
C VAL A 271 -1.95 -5.02 -12.50
N VAL A 272 -1.27 -5.72 -13.40
CA VAL A 272 0.19 -5.79 -13.43
C VAL A 272 0.70 -5.02 -14.64
N GLU A 273 1.54 -4.03 -14.38
CA GLU A 273 2.25 -3.24 -15.38
C GLU A 273 3.64 -3.85 -15.58
N VAL A 274 3.96 -4.26 -16.81
CA VAL A 274 5.25 -4.88 -17.15
C VAL A 274 6.11 -3.89 -17.92
N TYR A 275 7.31 -3.60 -17.42
CA TYR A 275 8.27 -2.66 -18.02
C TYR A 275 9.38 -3.40 -18.74
N GLU A 276 10.35 -2.69 -19.36
CA GLU A 276 11.51 -3.34 -19.98
C GLU A 276 12.28 -4.21 -18.97
N HIS A 277 12.42 -3.71 -17.75
CA HIS A 277 12.95 -4.43 -16.62
C HIS A 277 11.91 -4.42 -15.51
N GLY A 278 11.51 -5.61 -15.03
CA GLY A 278 10.57 -5.83 -13.92
C GLY A 278 9.11 -5.40 -14.14
N HIS A 279 8.36 -5.32 -13.04
CA HIS A 279 6.91 -5.09 -13.02
C HIS A 279 6.46 -4.31 -11.79
N ILE A 280 5.24 -3.77 -11.85
CA ILE A 280 4.47 -3.31 -10.68
C ILE A 280 3.13 -4.04 -10.67
N ALA A 281 2.79 -4.64 -9.52
CA ALA A 281 1.49 -5.26 -9.30
C ALA A 281 0.59 -4.35 -8.46
N HIS A 282 -0.40 -3.70 -9.09
CA HIS A 282 -1.36 -2.84 -8.42
C HIS A 282 -2.57 -3.62 -7.94
N ASN A 283 -2.84 -3.57 -6.63
CA ASN A 283 -4.10 -4.05 -6.08
C ASN A 283 -5.23 -3.04 -6.33
N ILE A 284 -6.24 -3.46 -7.08
CA ILE A 284 -7.45 -2.67 -7.31
C ILE A 284 -8.54 -3.15 -6.35
N ARG A 285 -8.81 -2.34 -5.33
CA ARG A 285 -9.89 -2.60 -4.35
C ARG A 285 -11.25 -2.45 -5.02
N SER A 286 -12.03 -3.53 -5.06
CA SER A 286 -13.43 -3.49 -5.51
C SER A 286 -14.35 -2.87 -4.46
N TYR A 287 -13.89 -2.77 -3.21
CA TYR A 287 -14.69 -2.37 -2.05
C TYR A 287 -15.94 -3.25 -1.82
N GLY A 288 -15.94 -4.46 -2.38
CA GLY A 288 -17.10 -5.36 -2.36
C GLY A 288 -18.29 -4.85 -3.17
N ARG A 289 -18.07 -3.90 -4.09
CA ARG A 289 -19.08 -3.39 -5.02
C ARG A 289 -19.67 -4.52 -5.85
N MET A 290 -20.94 -4.35 -6.19
CA MET A 290 -21.76 -5.34 -6.86
C MET A 290 -22.42 -4.69 -8.08
N LEU A 291 -22.67 -5.51 -9.09
CA LEU A 291 -23.46 -5.13 -10.25
C LEU A 291 -24.61 -6.12 -10.40
N ALA A 292 -25.85 -5.66 -10.58
CA ALA A 292 -26.98 -6.55 -10.81
C ALA A 292 -26.90 -7.20 -12.21
N GLU A 293 -27.70 -8.23 -12.47
CA GLU A 293 -27.80 -8.79 -13.81
C GLU A 293 -28.48 -7.79 -14.75
N GLY A 294 -27.90 -7.58 -15.94
CA GLY A 294 -28.39 -6.61 -16.93
C GLY A 294 -28.12 -5.14 -16.58
N GLU A 295 -27.48 -4.84 -15.45
CA GLU A 295 -27.02 -3.51 -15.11
C GLU A 295 -25.68 -3.22 -15.81
N GLU A 296 -25.51 -1.98 -16.27
CA GLU A 296 -24.24 -1.48 -16.81
C GLU A 296 -23.53 -0.65 -15.76
N LEU A 297 -22.20 -0.70 -15.73
CA LEU A 297 -21.47 0.22 -14.88
C LEU A 297 -21.74 1.66 -15.34
N PRO A 298 -21.95 2.61 -14.41
CA PRO A 298 -22.04 4.01 -14.77
C PRO A 298 -20.76 4.46 -15.48
N GLU A 299 -20.88 5.48 -16.31
CA GLU A 299 -19.72 6.16 -16.89
C GLU A 299 -18.89 6.72 -15.74
N VAL A 300 -17.67 6.19 -15.56
CA VAL A 300 -16.75 6.64 -14.52
C VAL A 300 -15.90 7.76 -15.12
N PRO A 301 -15.83 8.93 -14.47
CA PRO A 301 -14.94 10.00 -14.90
C PRO A 301 -13.49 9.50 -15.02
N PRO A 302 -12.64 10.14 -15.84
CA PRO A 302 -11.21 9.86 -15.83
C PRO A 302 -10.67 9.92 -14.40
N THR A 303 -9.80 8.97 -14.03
CA THR A 303 -9.21 8.93 -12.68
C THR A 303 -7.70 9.16 -12.75
N LEU A 304 -7.13 9.56 -11.62
CA LEU A 304 -5.68 9.70 -11.48
C LEU A 304 -4.96 8.35 -11.67
N PRO A 305 -3.72 8.35 -12.20
CA PRO A 305 -2.92 7.14 -12.32
C PRO A 305 -2.64 6.51 -10.95
N ALA A 306 -2.49 5.19 -10.94
CA ALA A 306 -2.03 4.46 -9.77
C ALA A 306 -0.58 4.82 -9.44
N VAL A 307 -0.23 4.72 -8.16
CA VAL A 307 1.12 4.99 -7.63
C VAL A 307 1.65 3.75 -6.91
N ASP A 308 2.98 3.64 -6.83
CA ASP A 308 3.70 2.59 -6.09
C ASP A 308 5.00 3.13 -5.48
N SER A 309 5.60 2.43 -4.52
CA SER A 309 6.91 2.81 -3.96
C SER A 309 8.07 2.69 -4.95
N ARG A 310 7.91 1.90 -6.02
CA ARG A 310 8.90 1.74 -7.10
C ARG A 310 8.84 2.85 -8.16
N ASP A 311 7.80 3.67 -8.17
CA ASP A 311 7.72 4.82 -9.06
C ASP A 311 8.88 5.79 -8.73
N ASP A 312 9.58 6.28 -9.75
CA ASP A 312 10.59 7.33 -9.60
C ASP A 312 9.98 8.72 -9.30
N ALA A 313 8.65 8.80 -9.16
CA ALA A 313 7.98 10.01 -8.71
C ALA A 313 8.51 10.46 -7.33
N PRO A 314 8.66 11.78 -7.08
CA PRO A 314 9.05 12.28 -5.77
C PRO A 314 8.04 11.87 -4.71
N ALA A 315 8.43 10.96 -3.82
CA ALA A 315 7.67 10.69 -2.60
C ALA A 315 7.86 11.88 -1.65
N SER A 316 6.88 12.78 -1.64
CA SER A 316 6.98 14.01 -0.86
C SER A 316 6.92 13.73 0.63
N VAL A 317 6.15 12.71 1.03
CA VAL A 317 6.00 12.30 2.42
C VAL A 317 6.37 10.83 2.68
N GLY A 318 6.88 10.59 3.88
CA GLY A 318 7.05 9.31 4.52
C GLY A 318 6.11 9.13 5.71
N VAL A 319 6.20 7.98 6.37
CA VAL A 319 5.43 7.70 7.60
C VAL A 319 6.31 7.19 8.74
N GLN A 320 5.88 7.47 9.96
CA GLN A 320 6.48 6.88 11.15
C GLN A 320 5.80 5.54 11.49
N LEU A 321 6.61 4.48 11.55
CA LEU A 321 6.18 3.14 11.94
C LEU A 321 6.14 3.03 13.47
N ARG A 322 5.02 3.45 14.06
CA ARG A 322 4.78 3.37 15.52
C ARG A 322 4.23 2.02 15.96
N HIS A 323 3.47 1.36 15.09
CA HIS A 323 2.92 0.03 15.33
C HIS A 323 3.88 -1.03 14.77
N PRO A 324 3.86 -2.26 15.30
CA PRO A 324 4.54 -3.38 14.66
C PRO A 324 4.08 -3.50 13.20
N TRP A 325 5.03 -3.58 12.28
CA TRP A 325 4.78 -3.59 10.83
C TRP A 325 5.32 -4.86 10.16
N SER A 326 6.17 -5.61 10.86
CA SER A 326 6.73 -6.91 10.49
C SER A 326 6.21 -8.05 11.41
N GLU A 327 5.21 -7.77 12.25
CA GLU A 327 4.68 -8.73 13.24
C GLU A 327 4.05 -9.94 12.56
N VAL A 328 4.43 -11.12 13.04
CA VAL A 328 3.82 -12.40 12.69
C VAL A 328 2.80 -12.77 13.77
N THR A 329 1.55 -12.90 13.37
CA THR A 329 0.42 -13.24 14.24
C THR A 329 0.18 -14.75 14.22
N THR A 330 -0.06 -15.30 15.40
CA THR A 330 -0.51 -16.68 15.54
C THR A 330 -2.03 -16.74 15.36
N ILE A 331 -2.50 -17.37 14.28
CA ILE A 331 -3.92 -17.64 14.04
C ILE A 331 -4.34 -18.83 14.91
N PRO A 332 -5.48 -18.75 15.63
CA PRO A 332 -6.00 -19.87 16.40
C PRO A 332 -6.34 -21.05 15.47
N HIS A 333 -6.17 -22.28 15.96
CA HIS A 333 -6.70 -23.44 15.25
C HIS A 333 -8.22 -23.32 15.14
N ASN A 334 -8.78 -23.73 14.01
CA ASN A 334 -10.21 -23.72 13.79
C ASN A 334 -10.70 -25.08 13.33
N TYR A 335 -11.97 -25.38 13.66
CA TYR A 335 -12.59 -26.66 13.38
C TYR A 335 -12.80 -26.96 11.90
N ALA A 336 -12.69 -25.96 11.02
CA ALA A 336 -13.04 -26.10 9.61
C ALA A 336 -11.85 -26.52 8.75
N LEU A 337 -10.67 -26.00 9.05
CA LEU A 337 -9.47 -26.10 8.23
C LEU A 337 -8.30 -26.55 9.13
N ASP A 338 -7.63 -25.64 9.82
CA ASP A 338 -6.39 -25.94 10.56
C ASP A 338 -6.63 -26.35 12.03
N GLU A 339 -7.34 -27.46 12.31
CA GLU A 339 -7.73 -27.85 13.69
C GLU A 339 -6.57 -28.29 14.58
N PHE A 340 -5.50 -28.85 14.00
CA PHE A 340 -4.42 -29.49 14.76
C PHE A 340 -3.16 -28.66 14.90
N MET A 341 -3.16 -27.41 14.42
CA MET A 341 -1.99 -26.54 14.43
C MET A 341 -2.36 -25.06 14.54
N ARG A 342 -1.42 -24.24 15.01
CA ARG A 342 -1.57 -22.78 14.96
C ARG A 342 -0.67 -22.23 13.87
N LYS A 343 -1.29 -21.66 12.84
CA LYS A 343 -0.57 -21.04 11.74
C LYS A 343 0.05 -19.71 12.17
N GLN A 344 1.27 -19.44 11.71
CA GLN A 344 1.97 -18.17 11.91
C GLN A 344 1.88 -17.37 10.62
N VAL A 345 1.27 -16.17 10.66
CA VAL A 345 1.12 -15.33 9.47
C VAL A 345 1.40 -13.86 9.73
N ARG A 346 2.16 -13.24 8.83
CA ARG A 346 2.43 -11.79 8.84
C ARG A 346 1.28 -11.02 8.21
N ASN A 347 0.88 -9.91 8.82
CA ASN A 347 -0.09 -9.00 8.21
C ASN A 347 0.59 -8.01 7.24
N ASP A 348 0.35 -8.17 5.93
CA ASP A 348 0.92 -7.30 4.89
C ASP A 348 0.00 -6.17 4.42
N TYR A 349 -1.18 -5.97 5.02
CA TYR A 349 -2.04 -4.82 4.70
C TYR A 349 -1.41 -3.45 4.98
N PRO A 350 -0.57 -3.24 6.02
CA PRO A 350 0.19 -2.01 6.16
C PRO A 350 1.12 -1.75 4.97
N LEU A 351 1.79 -2.79 4.44
CA LEU A 351 2.63 -2.67 3.25
C LEU A 351 1.79 -2.29 2.02
N LEU A 352 0.67 -2.98 1.81
CA LEU A 352 -0.25 -2.69 0.71
C LEU A 352 -0.70 -1.22 0.72
N ALA A 353 -1.04 -0.69 1.89
CA ALA A 353 -1.43 0.70 2.03
C ALA A 353 -0.28 1.67 1.70
N LEU A 354 0.97 1.33 2.03
CA LEU A 354 2.14 2.14 1.66
C LEU A 354 2.32 2.20 0.14
N TRP A 355 2.20 1.05 -0.53
CA TRP A 355 2.26 0.97 -1.99
C TRP A 355 1.14 1.75 -2.66
N GLU A 356 -0.11 1.54 -2.24
CA GLU A 356 -1.27 2.27 -2.77
C GLU A 356 -1.19 3.79 -2.55
N MET A 357 -0.42 4.25 -1.56
CA MET A 357 -0.15 5.67 -1.32
C MET A 357 1.10 6.19 -2.04
N GLY A 358 1.93 5.34 -2.67
CA GLY A 358 3.23 5.74 -3.20
C GLY A 358 4.22 6.20 -2.12
N VAL A 359 4.03 5.76 -0.88
CA VAL A 359 4.90 6.13 0.25
C VAL A 359 6.09 5.18 0.29
N LYS A 360 7.29 5.74 0.07
CA LYS A 360 8.55 4.97 0.13
C LYS A 360 9.42 5.26 1.35
N LYS A 361 9.27 6.43 2.00
CA LYS A 361 10.10 6.84 3.14
C LYS A 361 9.49 6.33 4.45
N LEU A 362 10.22 5.49 5.18
CA LEU A 362 9.78 4.85 6.42
C LEU A 362 10.70 5.23 7.58
N ARG A 363 10.12 5.68 8.70
CA ARG A 363 10.87 6.03 9.92
C ARG A 363 10.61 5.01 11.03
N THR A 364 11.66 4.33 11.50
CA THR A 364 11.60 3.19 12.43
C THR A 364 12.66 3.29 13.55
N PRO A 365 12.41 2.75 14.76
CA PRO A 365 13.44 2.63 15.80
C PRO A 365 14.55 1.64 15.42
N VAL A 366 15.75 1.85 15.97
CA VAL A 366 16.91 0.94 15.82
C VAL A 366 16.65 -0.49 16.31
N GLY A 367 15.61 -0.71 17.13
CA GLY A 367 15.20 -2.05 17.54
C GLY A 367 14.85 -2.95 16.35
N ASP A 368 14.26 -2.39 15.29
CA ASP A 368 13.89 -3.15 14.08
C ASP A 368 15.11 -3.59 13.26
N LEU A 369 16.24 -2.89 13.39
CA LEU A 369 17.51 -3.29 12.77
C LEU A 369 18.17 -4.46 13.51
N ILE A 370 17.92 -4.56 14.82
CA ILE A 370 18.52 -5.58 15.69
C ILE A 370 17.68 -6.87 15.67
N ASP A 371 16.36 -6.75 15.48
CA ASP A 371 15.47 -7.89 15.34
C ASP A 371 15.66 -8.58 13.96
N PRO A 372 16.02 -9.88 13.92
CA PRO A 372 16.30 -10.55 12.65
C PRO A 372 15.11 -10.62 11.68
N ALA A 373 13.87 -10.67 12.19
CA ALA A 373 12.68 -10.75 11.33
C ALA A 373 12.39 -9.38 10.68
N SER A 374 12.42 -8.31 11.48
CA SER A 374 12.32 -6.94 10.98
C SER A 374 13.46 -6.61 10.01
N LEU A 375 14.71 -6.97 10.30
CA LEU A 375 15.85 -6.72 9.41
C LEU A 375 15.69 -7.40 8.04
N ARG A 376 15.24 -8.67 8.01
CA ARG A 376 14.94 -9.37 6.75
C ARG A 376 13.86 -8.63 5.99
N ARG A 377 12.76 -8.24 6.66
CA ARG A 377 11.67 -7.50 6.02
C ARG A 377 12.12 -6.13 5.51
N MET A 378 12.98 -5.41 6.23
CA MET A 378 13.56 -4.15 5.77
C MET A 378 14.30 -4.34 4.45
N ARG A 379 15.13 -5.39 4.33
CA ARG A 379 15.85 -5.72 3.08
C ARG A 379 14.92 -6.06 1.94
N ASP A 380 13.87 -6.85 2.20
CA ASP A 380 12.84 -7.15 1.21
C ASP A 380 12.18 -5.87 0.69
N LEU A 381 11.80 -4.96 1.60
CA LEU A 381 11.15 -3.70 1.22
C LEU A 381 12.09 -2.74 0.50
N LYS A 382 13.38 -2.71 0.85
CA LYS A 382 14.38 -1.90 0.13
C LYS A 382 14.55 -2.33 -1.31
N SER A 383 14.48 -3.63 -1.59
CA SER A 383 14.58 -4.13 -2.98
C SER A 383 13.45 -3.60 -3.89
N VAL A 384 12.34 -3.17 -3.28
CA VAL A 384 11.12 -2.68 -3.93
C VAL A 384 10.86 -1.19 -3.66
N GLY A 385 11.94 -0.43 -3.46
CA GLY A 385 11.93 1.03 -3.50
C GLY A 385 11.72 1.72 -2.16
N HIS A 386 11.51 0.99 -1.06
CA HIS A 386 11.40 1.62 0.27
C HIS A 386 12.75 2.12 0.78
N GLU A 387 12.70 3.22 1.52
CA GLU A 387 13.83 3.89 2.15
C GLU A 387 13.60 3.96 3.66
N PHE A 388 14.62 3.65 4.47
CA PHE A 388 14.49 3.64 5.93
C PHE A 388 15.33 4.72 6.60
N THR A 389 14.68 5.54 7.44
CA THR A 389 15.32 6.38 8.44
C THR A 389 15.24 5.69 9.80
N VAL A 390 16.39 5.27 10.33
CA VAL A 390 16.48 4.58 11.61
C VAL A 390 16.82 5.57 12.73
N PHE A 391 15.99 5.64 13.76
CA PHE A 391 16.24 6.53 14.90
C PHE A 391 16.73 5.80 16.15
N THR A 392 17.62 6.46 16.89
CA THR A 392 18.13 6.02 18.20
C THR A 392 17.80 7.06 19.27
N TYR A 393 17.81 6.63 20.53
CA TYR A 393 17.67 7.51 21.68
C TYR A 393 18.92 7.44 22.56
N GLY A 394 19.46 8.60 22.93
CA GLY A 394 20.67 8.73 23.74
C GLY A 394 21.94 8.36 22.98
N VAL A 395 23.06 8.24 23.70
CA VAL A 395 24.34 7.82 23.13
C VAL A 395 24.32 6.31 22.86
N PRO A 396 24.45 5.84 21.59
CA PRO A 396 24.40 4.42 21.27
C PRO A 396 25.53 3.63 21.93
N GLY A 397 25.18 2.48 22.50
CA GLY A 397 26.18 1.55 23.05
C GLY A 397 26.94 0.78 21.94
N PRO A 398 28.05 0.09 22.28
CA PRO A 398 28.89 -0.61 21.29
C PRO A 398 28.14 -1.63 20.42
N LYS A 399 27.14 -2.31 20.99
CA LYS A 399 26.29 -3.27 20.24
C LYS A 399 25.47 -2.58 19.15
N THR A 400 24.88 -1.43 19.46
CA THR A 400 24.10 -0.64 18.51
C THR A 400 25.00 -0.09 17.42
N VAL A 401 26.18 0.43 17.78
CA VAL A 401 27.18 0.91 16.80
C VAL A 401 27.59 -0.19 15.84
N ALA A 402 27.85 -1.41 16.33
CA ALA A 402 28.16 -2.56 15.48
C ALA A 402 26.98 -2.91 14.56
N ALA A 403 25.76 -3.00 15.08
CA ALA A 403 24.58 -3.31 14.28
C ALA A 403 24.32 -2.28 13.16
N LEU A 404 24.52 -0.99 13.43
CA LEU A 404 24.43 0.07 12.41
C LEU A 404 25.44 -0.15 11.28
N ALA A 405 26.68 -0.51 11.60
CA ALA A 405 27.71 -0.79 10.60
C ALA A 405 27.42 -2.08 9.81
N ASP A 406 27.06 -3.16 10.51
CA ASP A 406 26.86 -4.49 9.93
C ASP A 406 25.60 -4.58 9.03
N CYS A 407 24.61 -3.71 9.29
CA CYS A 407 23.32 -3.71 8.59
C CYS A 407 23.14 -2.44 7.73
N ARG A 408 24.23 -1.86 7.21
CA ARG A 408 24.21 -0.61 6.46
C ARG A 408 23.34 -0.68 5.19
N ASP A 409 23.23 -1.86 4.59
CA ASP A 409 22.40 -2.11 3.43
C ASP A 409 20.90 -1.93 3.71
N ALA A 410 20.46 -2.04 4.98
CA ALA A 410 19.06 -2.04 5.38
C ALA A 410 18.46 -0.65 5.65
N TYR A 411 19.24 0.44 5.61
CA TYR A 411 18.72 1.79 5.87
C TYR A 411 19.39 2.87 5.01
N ASP A 412 18.87 4.10 5.07
CA ASP A 412 19.23 5.22 4.19
C ASP A 412 19.66 6.47 4.98
N ALA A 413 19.12 6.64 6.19
CA ALA A 413 19.50 7.74 7.09
C ALA A 413 19.43 7.33 8.56
N LEU A 414 20.17 8.05 9.40
CA LEU A 414 20.17 7.88 10.85
C LEU A 414 19.65 9.15 11.53
N GLU A 415 18.77 8.98 12.51
CA GLU A 415 18.36 10.05 13.42
C GLU A 415 18.86 9.75 14.83
N PHE A 416 19.54 10.71 15.44
CA PHE A 416 19.97 10.65 16.83
C PHE A 416 19.12 11.61 17.67
N ILE A 417 18.26 11.03 18.49
CA ILE A 417 17.44 11.76 19.46
C ILE A 417 18.23 11.82 20.76
N VAL A 418 18.71 13.01 21.12
CA VAL A 418 19.52 13.22 22.33
C VAL A 418 18.95 14.36 23.18
N PRO A 419 18.99 14.25 24.52
CA PRO A 419 18.92 15.41 25.39
C PRO A 419 20.04 16.39 25.06
N GLU A 420 19.75 17.70 25.05
CA GLU A 420 20.76 18.70 24.64
C GLU A 420 22.00 18.72 25.55
N ASP A 421 21.82 18.42 26.84
CA ASP A 421 22.89 18.34 27.84
C ASP A 421 23.79 17.09 27.70
N GLU A 422 23.33 16.06 26.97
CA GLU A 422 24.12 14.87 26.67
C GLU A 422 24.78 14.90 25.29
N ALA A 423 24.46 15.89 24.45
CA ALA A 423 24.85 15.89 23.05
C ALA A 423 26.37 16.03 22.83
N GLU A 424 27.09 16.75 23.70
CA GLU A 424 28.56 16.86 23.65
C GLU A 424 29.23 15.50 23.91
N ALA A 425 28.69 14.71 24.85
CA ALA A 425 29.19 13.36 25.13
C ALA A 425 28.95 12.38 23.97
N ALA A 426 27.93 12.63 23.14
CA ALA A 426 27.62 11.81 21.97
C ALA A 426 28.61 11.98 20.81
N VAL A 427 29.34 13.10 20.74
CA VAL A 427 30.20 13.48 19.58
C VAL A 427 31.20 12.39 19.20
N ALA A 428 31.88 11.78 20.18
CA ALA A 428 32.87 10.74 19.90
C ALA A 428 32.23 9.49 19.28
N THR A 429 31.08 9.08 19.79
CA THR A 429 30.30 7.94 19.27
C THR A 429 29.74 8.24 17.88
N LEU A 430 29.21 9.44 17.66
CA LEU A 430 28.71 9.87 16.35
C LEU A 430 29.82 9.87 15.29
N ARG A 431 31.04 10.29 15.65
CA ARG A 431 32.20 10.21 14.76
C ARG A 431 32.55 8.77 14.40
N ASP A 432 32.51 7.86 15.36
CA ASP A 432 32.74 6.42 15.12
C ASP A 432 31.67 5.82 14.21
N ILE A 433 30.40 6.18 14.43
CA ILE A 433 29.28 5.75 13.56
C ILE A 433 29.46 6.31 12.16
N LYS A 434 29.74 7.62 12.00
CA LYS A 434 29.92 8.23 10.68
C LYS A 434 31.04 7.57 9.89
N ALA A 435 32.14 7.23 10.55
CA ALA A 435 33.28 6.56 9.93
C ALA A 435 32.98 5.10 9.51
N LYS A 436 32.06 4.40 10.20
CA LYS A 436 31.75 2.99 9.95
C LYS A 436 30.54 2.77 9.06
N ALA A 437 29.52 3.60 9.19
CA ALA A 437 28.23 3.43 8.54
C ALA A 437 28.09 4.26 7.27
N ASP A 438 28.78 5.39 7.11
CA ASP A 438 28.65 6.26 5.92
C ASP A 438 27.18 6.51 5.51
N ALA A 439 26.38 6.99 6.46
CA ALA A 439 24.98 7.36 6.26
C ALA A 439 24.75 8.79 6.75
N PRO A 440 23.85 9.55 6.11
CA PRO A 440 23.45 10.87 6.60
C PRO A 440 22.95 10.81 8.04
N ILE A 441 23.53 11.66 8.89
CA ILE A 441 23.21 11.77 10.31
C ILE A 441 22.36 13.01 10.56
N TYR A 442 21.16 12.80 11.09
CA TYR A 442 20.24 13.83 11.51
C TYR A 442 20.23 13.96 13.03
N LEU A 443 20.34 15.18 13.52
CA LEU A 443 20.24 15.50 14.94
C LEU A 443 18.81 15.90 15.30
N SER A 444 18.30 15.31 16.38
CA SER A 444 16.95 15.53 16.90
C SER A 444 17.06 15.78 18.40
N ALA A 445 16.39 16.83 18.89
CA ALA A 445 16.33 17.06 20.34
C ALA A 445 15.22 16.24 21.00
N LEU A 446 15.50 15.73 22.19
CA LEU A 446 14.46 15.31 23.12
C LEU A 446 13.93 16.54 23.86
N HIS A 447 12.65 16.85 23.71
CA HIS A 447 12.00 17.82 24.58
C HIS A 447 11.36 17.08 25.76
N SER A 448 11.92 17.27 26.97
CA SER A 448 11.39 16.72 28.21
C SER A 448 10.86 17.83 29.12
N LEU A 449 9.87 17.48 29.96
CA LEU A 449 9.13 18.35 30.88
C LEU A 449 9.95 19.36 31.71
N ALA A 450 11.25 19.12 31.94
CA ALA A 450 12.11 20.06 32.66
C ALA A 450 12.26 21.41 31.93
N GLN A 451 12.07 21.45 30.60
CA GLN A 451 12.19 22.67 29.79
C GLN A 451 10.85 23.43 29.62
N SER A 452 9.70 22.78 29.84
CA SER A 452 8.36 23.38 29.63
C SER A 452 7.65 23.83 30.91
N ALA A 453 8.32 23.82 32.07
CA ALA A 453 7.72 23.98 33.40
C ALA A 453 7.17 25.39 33.73
N HIS A 454 7.02 26.30 32.76
CA HIS A 454 6.67 27.71 33.02
C HIS A 454 5.42 28.25 32.34
N GLU A 455 4.56 27.41 31.76
CA GLU A 455 3.25 27.88 31.27
C GLU A 455 2.08 27.07 31.84
N GLY A 456 1.38 27.66 32.81
CA GLY A 456 -0.05 27.39 33.04
C GLY A 456 -0.47 26.28 34.01
N GLY A 457 0.45 25.54 34.63
CA GLY A 457 0.10 24.62 35.74
C GLY A 457 -0.63 23.32 35.35
N THR A 458 -0.84 23.04 34.07
CA THR A 458 -1.31 21.75 33.57
C THR A 458 -0.14 20.84 33.20
N PHE A 459 -0.05 19.67 33.84
CA PHE A 459 0.97 18.65 33.55
C PHE A 459 0.81 18.09 32.12
N LYS A 460 1.74 18.41 31.21
CA LYS A 460 1.83 17.83 29.86
C LYS A 460 2.73 16.57 29.85
N HIS A 461 2.21 15.38 30.11
CA HIS A 461 2.98 14.12 29.99
C HIS A 461 3.18 13.71 28.52
N MET A 462 4.02 14.43 27.80
CA MET A 462 4.32 14.13 26.40
C MET A 462 5.82 14.08 26.16
N ILE A 463 6.30 12.93 25.69
CA ILE A 463 7.66 12.78 25.17
C ILE A 463 7.58 13.06 23.67
N SER A 464 8.34 14.04 23.22
CA SER A 464 8.40 14.41 21.80
C SER A 464 9.85 14.57 21.37
N SER A 465 10.12 14.22 20.11
CA SER A 465 11.42 14.39 19.48
C SER A 465 11.32 15.37 18.31
N GLY A 466 12.44 16.03 18.02
CA GLY A 466 12.55 17.05 17.00
C GLY A 466 12.38 18.46 17.58
N PHE A 467 13.13 19.40 17.03
CA PHE A 467 13.11 20.80 17.45
C PHE A 467 11.77 21.45 17.06
N PRO A 468 11.14 22.22 17.97
CA PRO A 468 10.03 23.08 17.59
C PRO A 468 10.50 24.06 16.51
N ILE A 469 9.69 24.24 15.46
CA ILE A 469 10.07 25.12 14.34
C ILE A 469 10.28 26.59 14.78
N GLU A 470 9.57 26.99 15.83
CA GLU A 470 9.67 28.30 16.48
C GLU A 470 11.06 28.56 17.10
N GLU A 471 11.78 27.50 17.49
CA GLU A 471 13.08 27.57 18.16
C GLU A 471 14.28 27.52 17.21
N ARG A 472 14.06 27.58 15.89
CA ARG A 472 15.12 27.45 14.84
C ARG A 472 16.39 28.28 15.08
N GLY A 473 16.28 29.47 15.68
CA GLY A 473 17.44 30.30 16.00
C GLY A 473 18.38 29.71 17.06
N HIS A 474 17.83 28.92 18.00
CA HIS A 474 18.60 28.11 18.96
C HIS A 474 19.23 26.90 18.28
N VAL A 475 18.47 26.21 17.43
CA VAL A 475 18.92 25.02 16.69
C VAL A 475 20.22 25.27 15.92
N ALA A 476 20.31 26.40 15.19
CA ALA A 476 21.53 26.73 14.45
C ALA A 476 22.78 26.80 15.34
N ARG A 477 22.66 27.39 16.54
CA ARG A 477 23.77 27.48 17.50
C ARG A 477 24.12 26.12 18.10
N PHE A 478 23.12 25.32 18.42
CA PHE A 478 23.29 24.00 19.01
C PHE A 478 23.97 23.03 18.04
N VAL A 479 23.54 22.99 16.78
CA VAL A 479 24.17 22.16 15.74
C VAL A 479 25.61 22.59 15.47
N ALA A 480 25.88 23.91 15.48
CA ALA A 480 27.23 24.42 15.35
C ALA A 480 28.15 23.96 16.50
N SER A 481 27.64 23.83 17.73
CA SER A 481 28.44 23.32 18.86
C SER A 481 28.79 21.83 18.79
N ILE A 482 28.06 21.04 18.00
CA ILE A 482 28.23 19.57 17.91
C ILE A 482 29.06 19.16 16.68
N GLY A 483 29.21 20.06 15.70
CA GLY A 483 29.98 19.82 14.47
C GLY A 483 29.10 19.78 13.21
N ALA A 484 28.45 20.90 12.92
CA ALA A 484 27.63 21.10 11.71
C ALA A 484 28.43 20.80 10.42
N GLY A 485 27.87 19.99 9.53
CA GLY A 485 28.47 19.70 8.21
C GLY A 485 29.67 18.74 8.23
N GLU A 486 30.35 18.56 9.36
CA GLU A 486 31.37 17.52 9.55
C GLU A 486 30.72 16.22 10.05
N LEU A 487 29.99 16.29 11.17
CA LEU A 487 29.35 15.13 11.79
C LEU A 487 27.86 15.07 11.51
N ILE A 488 27.18 16.22 11.60
CA ILE A 488 25.73 16.32 11.44
C ILE A 488 25.38 16.83 10.04
N ASP A 489 24.67 16.01 9.27
CA ASP A 489 24.26 16.31 7.88
C ASP A 489 22.91 17.03 7.84
N GLY A 490 22.10 16.90 8.88
CA GLY A 490 20.83 17.62 8.99
C GLY A 490 20.21 17.65 10.39
N VAL A 491 19.06 18.33 10.50
CA VAL A 491 18.29 18.42 11.74
C VAL A 491 16.87 17.92 11.57
N VAL A 492 16.24 17.48 12.66
CA VAL A 492 14.85 17.06 12.67
C VAL A 492 14.00 18.12 13.37
N PHE A 493 13.07 18.72 12.64
CA PHE A 493 12.03 19.60 13.18
C PHE A 493 10.75 18.82 13.46
N ARG A 494 9.93 19.37 14.34
CA ARG A 494 8.59 18.90 14.65
C ARG A 494 7.58 19.98 14.33
N VAL A 495 6.50 19.60 13.65
CA VAL A 495 5.34 20.47 13.44
C VAL A 495 4.19 19.92 14.27
N ASP A 496 3.90 20.63 15.37
CA ASP A 496 2.80 20.30 16.27
C ASP A 496 1.44 20.52 15.60
N ARG A 497 0.39 19.91 16.15
CA ARG A 497 -0.94 19.92 15.53
C ARG A 497 -1.56 21.31 15.43
N SER A 498 -1.28 22.19 16.39
CA SER A 498 -1.73 23.59 16.38
C SER A 498 -1.04 24.45 15.33
N VAL A 499 0.05 23.96 14.73
CA VAL A 499 0.81 24.66 13.71
C VAL A 499 0.40 24.14 12.33
N SER A 500 0.23 25.05 11.37
CA SER A 500 0.01 24.72 9.96
C SER A 500 1.16 23.83 9.44
N ALA A 501 0.81 22.71 8.84
CA ALA A 501 1.80 21.81 8.23
C ALA A 501 2.54 22.54 7.10
N TRP A 502 1.82 23.36 6.34
CA TRP A 502 2.37 24.17 5.27
C TRP A 502 3.45 25.13 5.76
N SER A 503 3.11 26.00 6.73
CA SER A 503 4.06 26.99 7.25
C SER A 503 5.26 26.32 7.93
N GLY A 504 5.03 25.29 8.74
CA GLY A 504 6.10 24.58 9.45
C GLY A 504 7.10 23.90 8.52
N ILE A 505 6.62 23.25 7.45
CA ILE A 505 7.48 22.62 6.44
C ILE A 505 8.28 23.68 5.67
N ARG A 506 7.66 24.79 5.28
CA ARG A 506 8.34 25.88 4.58
C ARG A 506 9.42 26.55 5.42
N GLU A 507 9.13 26.83 6.69
CA GLU A 507 10.13 27.40 7.60
C GLU A 507 11.32 26.46 7.80
N ALA A 508 11.08 25.14 7.87
CA ALA A 508 12.15 24.14 7.98
C ALA A 508 13.00 24.08 6.70
N GLN A 509 12.37 24.19 5.54
CA GLN A 509 13.03 24.28 4.24
C GLN A 509 13.89 25.54 4.12
N GLU A 510 13.36 26.71 4.50
CA GLU A 510 14.11 27.97 4.52
C GLU A 510 15.30 27.91 5.48
N PHE A 511 15.12 27.29 6.65
CA PHE A 511 16.21 27.04 7.58
C PHE A 511 17.30 26.16 6.96
N ALA A 512 16.92 25.03 6.36
CA ALA A 512 17.85 24.09 5.72
C ALA A 512 18.66 24.77 4.60
N ALA A 513 17.99 25.57 3.76
CA ALA A 513 18.61 26.36 2.72
C ALA A 513 19.61 27.39 3.29
N ALA A 514 19.24 28.10 4.36
CA ALA A 514 20.09 29.12 4.99
C ALA A 514 21.32 28.54 5.70
N GLN A 515 21.19 27.36 6.29
CA GLN A 515 22.30 26.68 6.98
C GLN A 515 23.15 25.81 6.05
N GLY A 516 22.71 25.57 4.81
CA GLY A 516 23.38 24.69 3.86
C GLY A 516 23.36 23.21 4.30
N ASN A 517 22.44 22.82 5.17
CA ASN A 517 22.28 21.46 5.67
C ASN A 517 20.96 20.84 5.17
N ARG A 518 20.75 19.55 5.44
CA ARG A 518 19.47 18.87 5.20
C ARG A 518 18.54 19.07 6.40
N ALA A 519 17.25 18.88 6.21
CA ALA A 519 16.34 18.77 7.34
C ALA A 519 15.29 17.67 7.15
N MET A 520 14.76 17.20 8.26
CA MET A 520 13.59 16.34 8.31
C MET A 520 12.49 17.02 9.10
N VAL A 521 11.24 16.76 8.78
CA VAL A 521 10.09 17.29 9.50
C VAL A 521 9.16 16.16 9.92
N ASN A 522 8.91 16.04 11.21
CA ASN A 522 7.87 15.17 11.75
C ASN A 522 6.57 15.97 11.91
N VAL A 523 5.57 15.69 11.07
CA VAL A 523 4.24 16.30 11.13
C VAL A 523 3.35 15.47 12.04
N ARG A 524 2.90 16.08 13.14
CA ARG A 524 2.13 15.35 14.16
C ARG A 524 0.65 15.38 13.92
N PHE A 525 0.01 14.22 13.95
CA PHE A 525 -1.44 14.06 13.97
C PHE A 525 -2.00 14.10 15.39
N ALA A 526 -1.18 13.78 16.39
CA ALA A 526 -1.56 13.86 17.80
C ALA A 526 -1.76 15.32 18.23
N ALA A 527 -2.85 15.61 18.94
CA ALA A 527 -2.99 16.86 19.67
C ALA A 527 -2.17 16.85 20.96
N ASP A 528 -1.95 18.04 21.53
CA ASP A 528 -1.33 18.23 22.84
C ASP A 528 -2.20 17.75 24.00
N ASP A 529 -3.52 17.62 23.79
CA ASP A 529 -4.44 17.12 24.79
C ASP A 529 -4.39 15.58 24.87
N MET A 530 -4.05 15.08 26.06
CA MET A 530 -4.03 13.66 26.38
C MET A 530 -5.42 13.00 26.33
N ARG A 531 -6.49 13.76 26.57
CA ARG A 531 -7.86 13.24 26.78
C ARG A 531 -8.75 13.40 25.53
N GLY A 532 -8.73 14.58 24.89
CA GLY A 532 -9.59 14.92 23.75
C GLY A 532 -9.09 14.40 22.41
N GLY A 533 -8.90 13.08 22.28
CA GLY A 533 -8.34 12.43 21.10
C GLY A 533 -8.80 12.99 19.75
N GLN A 534 -7.94 12.97 18.74
CA GLN A 534 -8.16 13.55 17.42
C GLN A 534 -8.73 12.51 16.44
N MET A 535 -10.01 12.18 16.63
CA MET A 535 -10.72 11.15 15.85
C MET A 535 -11.53 11.72 14.67
N ASP A 536 -11.37 13.00 14.37
CA ASP A 536 -11.98 13.64 13.20
C ASP A 536 -11.20 13.26 11.93
N ASP A 537 -11.88 12.49 11.07
CA ASP A 537 -11.31 11.95 9.83
C ASP A 537 -11.05 13.07 8.80
N LEU A 538 -11.95 14.05 8.70
CA LEU A 538 -11.79 15.18 7.79
C LEU A 538 -10.63 16.06 8.23
N ALA A 539 -10.53 16.39 9.52
CA ALA A 539 -9.41 17.19 10.03
C ALA A 539 -8.06 16.50 9.83
N THR A 540 -8.02 15.16 9.97
CA THR A 540 -6.81 14.36 9.72
C THR A 540 -6.47 14.30 8.23
N ALA A 541 -7.48 14.15 7.37
CA ALA A 541 -7.31 14.18 5.92
C ALA A 541 -6.81 15.55 5.43
N CYS A 542 -7.39 16.66 5.89
CA CYS A 542 -6.93 18.01 5.57
C CYS A 542 -5.46 18.21 5.99
N ARG A 543 -5.08 17.75 7.18
CA ARG A 543 -3.70 17.85 7.65
C ARG A 543 -2.73 17.00 6.83
N ALA A 544 -3.11 15.78 6.47
CA ALA A 544 -2.30 14.91 5.60
C ALA A 544 -2.15 15.52 4.20
N ALA A 545 -3.22 16.05 3.62
CA ALA A 545 -3.21 16.73 2.32
C ALA A 545 -2.30 17.97 2.33
N GLU A 546 -2.46 18.83 3.34
CA GLU A 546 -1.63 20.04 3.53
C GLU A 546 -0.15 19.70 3.64
N ALA A 547 0.19 18.70 4.47
CA ALA A 547 1.57 18.25 4.65
C ALA A 547 2.16 17.66 3.36
N THR A 548 1.37 16.83 2.65
CA THR A 548 1.80 16.20 1.40
C THR A 548 2.08 17.24 0.33
N ALA A 549 1.20 18.24 0.18
CA ALA A 549 1.38 19.32 -0.78
C ALA A 549 2.56 20.24 -0.41
N ALA A 550 2.71 20.61 0.87
CA ALA A 550 3.85 21.42 1.29
C ALA A 550 5.19 20.70 1.04
N ALA A 551 5.22 19.38 1.26
CA ALA A 551 6.39 18.56 1.03
C ALA A 551 6.75 18.42 -0.47
N LEU A 552 5.77 18.52 -1.38
CA LEU A 552 6.05 18.52 -2.83
C LEU A 552 6.95 19.70 -3.26
N ALA A 553 6.84 20.82 -2.55
CA ALA A 553 7.61 22.03 -2.82
C ALA A 553 8.94 22.09 -2.04
N ALA A 554 9.31 21.03 -1.33
CA ALA A 554 10.49 21.00 -0.48
C ALA A 554 11.53 20.03 -1.05
N ASP A 555 12.49 20.56 -1.81
CA ASP A 555 13.54 19.80 -2.52
C ASP A 555 14.59 19.14 -1.60
N ARG A 556 14.72 19.60 -0.34
CA ARG A 556 15.78 19.19 0.59
C ARG A 556 15.27 18.60 1.91
N LEU A 557 14.00 18.21 1.93
CA LEU A 557 13.31 17.83 3.15
C LEU A 557 12.76 16.41 3.08
N ALA A 558 13.01 15.60 4.11
CA ALA A 558 12.21 14.41 4.33
C ALA A 558 11.08 14.76 5.31
N VAL A 559 9.83 14.61 4.88
CA VAL A 559 8.66 14.88 5.73
C VAL A 559 8.05 13.55 6.16
N PHE A 560 7.80 13.34 7.45
CA PHE A 560 7.18 12.14 7.99
C PHE A 560 5.85 12.46 8.67
N LEU A 561 4.79 11.74 8.29
CA LEU A 561 3.48 11.78 8.94
C LEU A 561 3.46 10.78 10.11
N ASP A 562 3.07 11.23 11.29
CA ASP A 562 3.35 10.48 12.52
C ASP A 562 2.27 9.50 12.98
N THR A 563 1.22 9.24 12.20
CA THR A 563 0.37 8.08 12.50
C THR A 563 -0.11 7.38 11.23
N LEU A 564 0.56 6.26 10.89
CA LEU A 564 0.12 5.35 9.84
C LEU A 564 -1.17 4.63 10.25
N VAL A 565 -1.15 3.85 11.33
CA VAL A 565 -2.31 3.10 11.84
C VAL A 565 -2.94 3.85 13.01
N ASP A 566 -4.27 3.92 13.06
CA ASP A 566 -5.03 4.48 14.19
C ASP A 566 -4.44 4.14 15.56
N GLN A 567 -4.36 5.18 16.41
CA GLN A 567 -4.17 5.03 17.84
C GLN A 567 -5.52 5.26 18.54
N ASP A 568 -6.25 4.17 18.76
CA ASP A 568 -7.60 4.17 19.35
C ASP A 568 -7.62 3.99 20.87
N ARG A 569 -6.44 3.86 21.51
CA ARG A 569 -6.30 3.59 22.94
C ARG A 569 -5.03 4.22 23.54
N GLY A 570 -5.07 4.44 24.85
CA GLY A 570 -3.98 5.09 25.59
C GLY A 570 -4.06 6.62 25.53
N TYR A 571 -2.91 7.28 25.67
CA TYR A 571 -2.82 8.75 25.59
C TYR A 571 -2.77 9.22 24.13
N PHE A 572 -3.32 10.40 23.87
CA PHE A 572 -3.27 11.06 22.57
C PHE A 572 -3.92 10.22 21.45
N MET A 573 -5.12 9.70 21.69
CA MET A 573 -5.85 8.94 20.67
C MET A 573 -6.03 9.78 19.40
N ARG A 574 -5.97 9.16 18.22
CA ARG A 574 -6.07 9.84 16.92
C ARG A 574 -6.28 8.86 15.77
N ASN A 575 -6.92 9.35 14.70
CA ASN A 575 -6.95 8.64 13.43
C ASN A 575 -5.56 8.69 12.76
N GLY A 576 -5.21 7.60 12.08
CA GLY A 576 -4.06 7.51 11.20
C GLY A 576 -4.45 7.64 9.72
N LEU A 577 -3.57 7.17 8.85
CA LEU A 577 -3.83 6.98 7.43
C LEU A 577 -4.67 5.72 7.16
N ILE A 578 -4.52 4.69 8.00
CA ILE A 578 -5.30 3.44 7.95
C ILE A 578 -5.91 3.12 9.32
N ASP A 579 -7.05 2.44 9.30
CA ASP A 579 -7.78 2.06 10.51
C ASP A 579 -7.19 0.82 11.23
N ARG A 580 -7.84 0.37 12.30
CA ARG A 580 -7.44 -0.82 13.08
C ARG A 580 -7.71 -2.16 12.38
N LEU A 581 -8.49 -2.17 11.30
CA LEU A 581 -8.65 -3.28 10.36
C LEU A 581 -7.63 -3.19 9.20
N PHE A 582 -6.76 -2.16 9.21
CA PHE A 582 -5.78 -1.84 8.18
C PHE A 582 -6.41 -1.46 6.84
N ASN A 583 -7.61 -0.88 6.88
CA ASN A 583 -8.29 -0.35 5.71
C ASN A 583 -7.94 1.14 5.51
N PRO A 584 -7.78 1.63 4.25
CA PRO A 584 -7.46 3.02 3.99
C PRO A 584 -8.54 3.99 4.48
N ARG A 585 -8.14 4.99 5.29
CA ARG A 585 -8.99 6.13 5.66
C ARG A 585 -8.95 7.22 4.59
N LEU A 586 -9.77 8.26 4.77
CA LEU A 586 -9.77 9.42 3.87
C LEU A 586 -8.37 10.03 3.75
N ALA A 587 -7.61 10.11 4.84
CA ALA A 587 -6.25 10.64 4.85
C ALA A 587 -5.27 9.85 3.96
N ALA A 588 -5.37 8.51 3.90
CA ALA A 588 -4.56 7.72 2.96
C ALA A 588 -4.90 8.04 1.49
N ARG A 589 -6.19 8.23 1.19
CA ARG A 589 -6.64 8.61 -0.16
C ARG A 589 -6.10 9.98 -0.57
N MET A 590 -6.00 10.92 0.38
CA MET A 590 -5.39 12.23 0.11
C MET A 590 -3.93 12.09 -0.32
N VAL A 591 -3.13 11.32 0.42
CA VAL A 591 -1.71 11.09 0.10
C VAL A 591 -1.60 10.42 -1.27
N ARG A 592 -2.34 9.32 -1.49
CA ARG A 592 -2.39 8.60 -2.76
C ARG A 592 -2.68 9.53 -3.94
N HIS A 593 -3.78 10.27 -3.89
CA HIS A 593 -4.24 11.06 -5.03
C HIS A 593 -3.40 12.32 -5.24
N ILE A 594 -2.80 12.91 -4.21
CA ILE A 594 -1.83 13.99 -4.39
C ILE A 594 -0.56 13.48 -5.09
N HIS A 595 -0.05 12.30 -4.72
CA HIS A 595 1.05 11.66 -5.47
C HIS A 595 0.62 11.28 -6.90
N GLY A 596 -0.61 10.81 -7.11
CA GLY A 596 -1.17 10.54 -8.45
C GLY A 596 -1.24 11.79 -9.33
N VAL A 597 -1.59 12.95 -8.76
CA VAL A 597 -1.52 14.25 -9.46
C VAL A 597 -0.09 14.57 -9.87
N LEU A 598 0.89 14.34 -8.97
CA LEU A 598 2.29 14.57 -9.30
C LEU A 598 2.74 13.68 -10.47
N LYS A 599 2.36 12.39 -10.45
CA LYS A 599 2.62 11.43 -11.54
C LYS A 599 1.95 11.84 -12.86
N ALA A 600 0.79 12.48 -12.81
CA ALA A 600 0.08 12.93 -14.01
C ALA A 600 0.63 14.25 -14.60
N VAL A 601 1.03 15.18 -13.74
CA VAL A 601 1.42 16.54 -14.13
C VAL A 601 2.92 16.65 -14.41
N GLY A 602 3.75 16.01 -13.61
CA GLY A 602 5.21 16.05 -13.70
C GLY A 602 5.87 17.38 -13.36
N GLY A 603 7.19 17.32 -13.30
CA GLY A 603 8.06 18.46 -13.02
C GLY A 603 8.15 18.84 -11.54
N GLU A 604 9.03 19.80 -11.26
CA GLU A 604 9.19 20.37 -9.93
C GLU A 604 7.98 21.28 -9.59
N MET A 605 7.55 21.19 -8.34
CA MET A 605 6.49 22.03 -7.78
C MET A 605 7.13 23.08 -6.87
N THR A 606 6.62 24.29 -6.91
CA THR A 606 7.01 25.36 -6.00
C THR A 606 5.80 25.83 -5.20
N ALA A 607 5.99 26.03 -3.91
CA ALA A 607 4.94 26.54 -3.01
C ALA A 607 4.80 28.05 -3.17
N LEU A 608 3.56 28.51 -3.35
CA LEU A 608 3.25 29.94 -3.43
C LEU A 608 2.84 30.47 -2.05
N ASP A 609 1.63 30.13 -1.60
CA ASP A 609 1.04 30.66 -0.37
C ASP A 609 -0.08 29.75 0.13
N ILE A 610 -0.54 29.98 1.36
CA ILE A 610 -1.75 29.39 1.92
C ILE A 610 -2.67 30.49 2.44
N ALA A 611 -3.94 30.44 2.07
CA ALA A 611 -4.92 31.48 2.42
C ALA A 611 -6.12 30.90 3.19
N GLU A 612 -6.59 31.68 4.16
CA GLU A 612 -7.85 31.43 4.88
C GLU A 612 -9.05 31.89 4.04
N THR A 613 -10.10 31.08 4.02
CA THR A 613 -11.32 31.35 3.26
C THR A 613 -12.58 31.05 4.07
N ALA A 614 -13.74 31.46 3.57
CA ALA A 614 -15.01 31.06 4.17
C ALA A 614 -15.23 29.55 3.93
N GLY A 615 -15.09 28.74 4.99
CA GLY A 615 -15.29 27.28 4.94
C GLY A 615 -14.00 26.44 4.98
N GLY A 616 -12.82 27.07 5.12
CA GLY A 616 -11.54 26.36 5.28
C GLY A 616 -10.36 27.09 4.64
N ARG A 617 -9.35 26.34 4.19
CA ARG A 617 -8.05 26.86 3.74
C ARG A 617 -7.72 26.45 2.31
N VAL A 618 -6.83 27.20 1.67
CA VAL A 618 -6.43 26.97 0.28
C VAL A 618 -4.93 27.11 0.14
N ALA A 619 -4.26 26.00 -0.18
CA ALA A 619 -2.83 25.95 -0.45
C ALA A 619 -2.57 26.03 -1.95
N MET A 620 -1.60 26.85 -2.35
CA MET A 620 -1.32 27.17 -3.76
C MET A 620 0.09 26.72 -4.15
N LEU A 621 0.18 25.95 -5.24
CA LEU A 621 1.44 25.55 -5.86
C LEU A 621 1.47 25.97 -7.34
N HIS A 622 2.67 26.12 -7.89
CA HIS A 622 2.89 26.27 -9.33
C HIS A 622 3.98 25.31 -9.81
N GLY A 623 3.80 24.80 -11.04
CA GLY A 623 4.79 23.96 -11.71
C GLY A 623 5.91 24.78 -12.37
N ALA A 624 7.04 24.13 -12.67
CA ALA A 624 8.28 24.72 -13.16
C ALA A 624 8.16 25.64 -14.40
N GLU A 625 7.23 25.39 -15.32
CA GLU A 625 7.05 26.21 -16.54
C GLU A 625 5.99 27.30 -16.40
N ASP A 626 5.49 27.54 -15.17
CA ASP A 626 4.51 28.57 -14.86
C ASP A 626 3.14 28.37 -15.54
N GLN A 627 2.99 27.37 -16.41
CA GLN A 627 1.77 27.07 -17.18
C GLN A 627 0.67 26.40 -16.36
N LEU A 628 1.00 25.92 -15.16
CA LEU A 628 0.10 25.12 -14.33
C LEU A 628 0.08 25.63 -12.90
N ARG A 629 -1.14 25.80 -12.36
CA ARG A 629 -1.39 26.16 -10.97
C ARG A 629 -2.27 25.14 -10.30
N LEU A 630 -1.92 24.80 -9.07
CA LEU A 630 -2.59 23.81 -8.24
C LEU A 630 -3.17 24.53 -7.03
N PHE A 631 -4.47 24.43 -6.85
CA PHE A 631 -5.18 24.93 -5.67
C PHE A 631 -5.68 23.74 -4.88
N LEU A 632 -4.99 23.41 -3.78
CA LEU A 632 -5.44 22.41 -2.82
C LEU A 632 -6.41 23.04 -1.85
N LEU A 633 -7.65 22.57 -1.88
CA LEU A 633 -8.75 23.03 -1.04
C LEU A 633 -8.84 22.13 0.19
N LEU A 634 -8.85 22.75 1.36
CA LEU A 634 -8.83 22.10 2.67
C LEU A 634 -10.07 22.52 3.46
N PRO A 635 -11.21 21.84 3.27
CA PRO A 635 -12.47 22.22 3.91
C PRO A 635 -12.47 21.96 5.42
N GLU A 636 -13.20 22.81 6.15
CA GLU A 636 -13.64 22.59 7.54
C GLU A 636 -15.16 22.30 7.60
N GLY A 637 -15.76 22.06 6.44
CA GLY A 637 -17.20 21.89 6.18
C GLY A 637 -17.47 22.08 4.69
N ASP A 638 -18.66 22.55 4.31
CA ASP A 638 -18.94 22.88 2.91
C ASP A 638 -18.16 24.14 2.48
N MET A 639 -17.26 23.99 1.51
CA MET A 639 -16.49 25.09 0.94
C MET A 639 -17.03 25.48 -0.44
N ASP A 640 -17.25 26.79 -0.62
CA ASP A 640 -17.60 27.40 -1.91
C ASP A 640 -16.34 27.69 -2.74
N VAL A 641 -16.07 26.78 -3.68
CA VAL A 641 -14.92 26.84 -4.60
C VAL A 641 -14.94 28.12 -5.43
N GLY A 642 -16.10 28.63 -5.81
CA GLY A 642 -16.21 29.84 -6.64
C GLY A 642 -15.69 31.08 -5.92
N ALA A 643 -15.90 31.19 -4.61
CA ALA A 643 -15.36 32.29 -3.81
C ALA A 643 -13.84 32.22 -3.60
N VAL A 644 -13.28 31.00 -3.60
CA VAL A 644 -11.84 30.77 -3.52
C VAL A 644 -11.16 31.16 -4.83
N VAL A 645 -11.65 30.61 -5.93
CA VAL A 645 -11.10 30.85 -7.26
C VAL A 645 -11.25 32.33 -7.62
N GLY A 646 -12.38 32.99 -7.35
CA GLY A 646 -12.54 34.42 -7.65
C GLY A 646 -11.53 35.36 -6.96
N ARG A 647 -11.17 35.06 -5.71
CA ARG A 647 -10.21 35.85 -4.92
C ARG A 647 -8.75 35.55 -5.23
N HIS A 648 -8.43 34.29 -5.54
CA HIS A 648 -7.04 33.82 -5.67
C HIS A 648 -6.64 33.45 -7.12
N ALA A 649 -7.58 33.38 -8.06
CA ALA A 649 -7.30 33.30 -9.50
C ALA A 649 -6.74 34.63 -9.99
N CYS A 650 -5.46 34.85 -9.69
CA CYS A 650 -4.69 36.00 -10.11
C CYS A 650 -4.15 35.87 -11.54
N TYR A 651 -4.81 35.10 -12.44
CA TYR A 651 -4.30 34.85 -13.80
C TYR A 651 -5.20 35.26 -14.97
N ALA A 652 -6.52 35.14 -14.90
CA ALA A 652 -7.40 35.60 -15.98
C ALA A 652 -8.87 35.72 -15.52
N ASP A 653 -9.63 36.60 -16.17
CA ASP A 653 -11.09 36.74 -15.96
C ASP A 653 -11.87 35.49 -16.41
N SER A 654 -11.23 34.54 -17.09
CA SER A 654 -11.77 33.23 -17.42
C SER A 654 -10.66 32.22 -17.71
N GLY A 655 -10.91 30.93 -17.52
CA GLY A 655 -9.96 29.87 -17.87
C GLY A 655 -10.57 28.48 -17.85
N ALA A 656 -9.73 27.46 -18.06
CA ALA A 656 -10.10 26.06 -18.05
C ALA A 656 -9.13 25.24 -17.20
N GLY A 657 -9.62 24.16 -16.61
CA GLY A 657 -8.87 23.37 -15.65
C GLY A 657 -9.51 22.03 -15.39
N ASN A 658 -8.86 21.25 -14.53
CA ASN A 658 -9.36 19.97 -14.06
C ASN A 658 -9.61 20.05 -12.56
N TRP A 659 -10.83 19.75 -12.16
CA TRP A 659 -11.17 19.50 -10.78
C TRP A 659 -10.89 18.04 -10.44
N VAL A 660 -10.22 17.79 -9.33
CA VAL A 660 -9.92 16.44 -8.85
C VAL A 660 -10.54 16.26 -7.47
N ASN A 661 -11.47 15.31 -7.37
CA ASN A 661 -11.98 14.86 -6.08
C ASN A 661 -10.93 13.93 -5.45
N LEU A 662 -10.23 14.38 -4.40
CA LEU A 662 -9.17 13.57 -3.79
C LEU A 662 -9.70 12.40 -2.95
N GLU A 663 -11.00 12.28 -2.72
CA GLU A 663 -11.57 11.06 -2.12
C GLU A 663 -11.65 9.92 -3.14
N THR A 664 -12.11 10.22 -4.36
CA THR A 664 -12.36 9.21 -5.40
C THR A 664 -11.24 9.11 -6.43
N GLY A 665 -10.41 10.15 -6.54
CA GLY A 665 -9.41 10.30 -7.60
C GLY A 665 -9.99 10.71 -8.95
N GLU A 666 -11.30 10.96 -9.02
CA GLU A 666 -12.02 11.35 -10.24
C GLU A 666 -11.67 12.76 -10.68
N ILE A 667 -11.55 12.94 -11.99
CA ILE A 667 -11.18 14.16 -12.67
C ILE A 667 -12.38 14.67 -13.47
N THR A 668 -12.78 15.91 -13.20
CA THR A 668 -13.85 16.61 -13.90
C THR A 668 -13.29 17.85 -14.56
N SER A 669 -13.36 17.92 -15.89
CA SER A 669 -13.01 19.14 -16.62
C SER A 669 -13.96 20.28 -16.22
N CYS A 670 -13.40 21.46 -15.95
CA CYS A 670 -14.17 22.63 -15.55
C CYS A 670 -13.66 23.89 -16.27
N VAL A 671 -14.58 24.82 -16.50
CA VAL A 671 -14.24 26.19 -16.93
C VAL A 671 -14.69 27.17 -15.87
N TRP A 672 -13.99 28.29 -15.74
CA TRP A 672 -14.41 29.35 -14.83
C TRP A 672 -14.46 30.70 -15.52
N ARG A 673 -15.34 31.58 -15.02
CA ARG A 673 -15.41 33.00 -15.37
C ARG A 673 -15.55 33.83 -14.12
N LYS A 674 -14.76 34.89 -14.01
CA LYS A 674 -14.78 35.82 -12.89
C LYS A 674 -16.03 36.70 -12.96
N ASP A 675 -16.71 36.82 -11.83
CA ASP A 675 -17.84 37.70 -11.59
C ASP A 675 -17.59 38.45 -10.27
N GLY A 676 -16.96 39.62 -10.37
CA GLY A 676 -16.47 40.38 -9.21
C GLY A 676 -15.39 39.61 -8.43
N ASP A 677 -15.64 39.38 -7.14
CA ASP A 677 -14.74 38.63 -6.24
C ASP A 677 -14.99 37.11 -6.25
N ARG A 678 -15.91 36.62 -7.09
CA ARG A 678 -16.22 35.19 -7.25
C ARG A 678 -15.86 34.72 -8.66
N ALA A 679 -15.70 33.42 -8.81
CA ALA A 679 -15.65 32.76 -10.10
C ALA A 679 -16.84 31.81 -10.21
N ALA A 680 -17.60 31.91 -11.31
CA ALA A 680 -18.58 30.91 -11.68
C ALA A 680 -17.84 29.74 -12.34
N LEU A 681 -17.85 28.57 -11.70
CA LEU A 681 -17.36 27.32 -12.29
C LEU A 681 -18.50 26.60 -13.02
N GLU A 682 -18.22 26.06 -14.19
CA GLU A 682 -19.09 25.17 -14.94
C GLU A 682 -18.37 23.81 -15.15
N PRO A 683 -18.88 22.71 -14.57
CA PRO A 683 -20.01 22.65 -13.64
C PRO A 683 -19.71 23.33 -12.30
N ALA A 684 -20.75 23.74 -11.58
CA ALA A 684 -20.58 24.29 -10.23
C ALA A 684 -20.10 23.18 -9.29
N VAL A 685 -19.07 23.48 -8.48
CA VAL A 685 -18.46 22.50 -7.58
C VAL A 685 -18.46 23.03 -6.14
N THR A 686 -18.88 22.18 -5.21
CA THR A 686 -18.75 22.35 -3.76
C THR A 686 -17.89 21.21 -3.24
N CYS A 687 -17.00 21.47 -2.29
CA CYS A 687 -16.20 20.41 -1.66
C CYS A 687 -16.44 20.35 -0.15
N ALA A 688 -16.75 19.13 0.32
CA ALA A 688 -16.84 18.79 1.75
C ALA A 688 -15.63 17.94 2.21
N VAL A 689 -14.82 17.48 1.26
CA VAL A 689 -13.57 16.74 1.46
C VAL A 689 -12.45 17.46 0.70
N PRO A 690 -11.17 17.27 1.05
CA PRO A 690 -10.10 17.93 0.32
C PRO A 690 -10.17 17.62 -1.17
N SER A 691 -9.90 18.63 -1.99
CA SER A 691 -9.99 18.53 -3.44
C SER A 691 -8.95 19.43 -4.07
N LEU A 692 -8.66 19.20 -5.34
CA LEU A 692 -7.61 19.93 -6.04
C LEU A 692 -8.17 20.51 -7.34
N LEU A 693 -7.94 21.81 -7.54
CA LEU A 693 -8.15 22.44 -8.84
C LEU A 693 -6.81 22.61 -9.55
N ILE A 694 -6.68 21.98 -10.71
CA ILE A 694 -5.55 22.11 -11.62
C ILE A 694 -5.95 23.13 -12.70
N ALA A 695 -5.44 24.36 -12.59
CA ALA A 695 -5.70 25.43 -13.56
C ALA A 695 -4.61 25.45 -14.63
N HIS A 696 -5.02 25.39 -15.89
CA HIS A 696 -4.14 25.53 -17.06
C HIS A 696 -4.12 27.00 -17.50
N ARG A 697 -2.96 27.51 -17.92
CA ARG A 697 -2.84 28.84 -18.53
C ARG A 697 -3.41 28.91 -19.94
#